data_AF-A0A5E7B7A1-F1
#
_entry.id   AF-A0A5E7B7A1-F1
#
_cell.length_a   1.000
_cell.length_b   1.000
_cell.length_c   1.000
_cell.angle_alpha   90.00
_cell.angle_beta   90.00
_cell.angle_gamma   90.00
#
_symmetry.space_group_name_H-M   'P 1'
#
loop_
_entity.id
_entity.type
_entity.pdbx_description
1 polymer ?
#
loop_
_entity_poly.entity_id
_entity_poly.type
_entity_poly.pdbx_seq_one_letter_code
_entity_poly.pdbx_strand_id
1 'polypeptide(L)'
;MKRATPPTHPMSGLRMTGLASAMLMALATANAVPLDDVNEPPPTDPSAYYPAPADPIAAAAALEALKGMPETNQGAIAYPNGVYGDRNSPRAENVLPPSVQTSFNFPTNGKPSPLFGAQPFTQQLLLFEEFGTEKLDPTLPAPPLTFPVPTVGPMPQQDPDSVARSGPSSAALDAFMRQPGLYPFPSQFSNVLDRNPWKAQIETFLNRHPVGSPAEGRPPGKGWSHQRWNEFYPQADFKTVQAGARTNLGLRDRRQLHNYAVGEFGPGGLYYQTSDIPTTIGTTKGIDTRFHPNFPLQNHKSMWTFDGTFPPKLLMVRYGQPVLMRHYNALPIDPAANAGFGLHTISTHEHNGHSPAESDGYTNAFFFPGQYYDYRWPLQLAGYDTINTDAHDPRAAFPCAPGETLFVNDANPGLKTCDNGSIKIRGDWRETMSTHWFHDHMLDFTAQNVYKGNAVMMNYYSALDRGNEAIEDGVNLRLPSGSALPWGNRDYDVNLVVADKAWDQNGQLWFNPFNTDGFLGDQILVNWQYEPRLKVRARSYRFRILNGSVSRYFRIAVVREIAGNGGEFPGPAGSNVSYARVPFHMVGNDGNLMEHAVPFDGSMDLDGDGDKQNHNAILPTQGIAERFDIIINFAKNGIKTGDKIYFVNLMEHQTGKGPQKDPLSLADVLSEKYKAVIKQGSKGPEWDKGDPVVGKFMQMVVQPYSGTDVSMNPADYEPAKPGKAAGKTMIPLTLDRDDPSVQAKLKLARHREFIFGRSDGTDEAPWTIKTDGGFGYTMDSRRISAAPQLANGPTDGGYSGDGTLEVWKIKNGGNGWNHPVHVHFEEGIVLSRDGKKPPVWEQGARKDVYRIGEGIDSSVDVEMAIHFREFAGTYMEHCHNTQHEDTSMLLRWDIEHPGQFQLMPTPLPGWDGVTYVNSAALPTFRNGDGGGSDDDNEATNKKPLANPDSATSSNGQPVIINVLANDSDPDGNVPLKVVGLAQPDSGLGSVITDGARVIYTPPSTVTAPFTATFTYQASDAKDAVSEPATVSVAVTPAAVIEDLVVTSATVTSRSNSRYTWDLAGTTSRGTGNTLTVTATTTAGPLSLGNAVLTPVGTGARWRVSVTTTGAGPTPNPNPNPTVTIRSTFGQAVTVPIVAH
;
A
#
# COMPACT_ATOMS: atom_id res chain seq x y z
N MET A 1 61.77 -39.30 3.91
CA MET A 1 62.11 -40.59 3.23
C MET A 1 60.80 -41.25 2.85
N LYS A 2 60.43 -41.63 1.61
CA LYS A 2 61.07 -41.80 0.29
C LYS A 2 59.95 -41.64 -0.78
N ARG A 3 60.27 -40.92 -1.87
CA ARG A 3 60.04 -41.14 -3.34
C ARG A 3 58.65 -41.65 -3.83
N ALA A 4 57.91 -41.00 -4.75
CA ALA A 4 58.15 -40.75 -6.20
C ALA A 4 58.43 -42.07 -6.99
N THR A 5 57.83 -42.50 -8.12
CA THR A 5 57.11 -41.91 -9.28
C THR A 5 56.58 -43.12 -10.19
N PRO A 6 55.89 -42.91 -11.36
CA PRO A 6 54.88 -43.81 -12.02
C PRO A 6 55.46 -44.58 -13.25
N PRO A 7 54.77 -44.90 -14.40
CA PRO A 7 53.35 -45.02 -14.83
C PRO A 7 53.02 -46.31 -15.64
N THR A 8 51.77 -46.51 -16.10
CA THR A 8 51.41 -46.96 -17.49
C THR A 8 49.88 -47.06 -17.69
N HIS A 9 49.37 -46.35 -18.70
CA HIS A 9 48.07 -46.49 -19.36
C HIS A 9 48.29 -47.24 -20.70
N PRO A 10 47.30 -47.94 -21.30
CA PRO A 10 46.21 -47.26 -22.04
C PRO A 10 44.83 -47.94 -22.15
N MET A 11 43.80 -47.09 -22.39
CA MET A 11 42.62 -47.23 -23.27
C MET A 11 41.64 -48.40 -23.06
N SER A 12 40.33 -48.33 -23.24
CA SER A 12 39.32 -47.32 -23.67
C SER A 12 37.97 -48.08 -23.64
N GLY A 13 36.85 -47.44 -23.30
CA GLY A 13 35.52 -48.01 -23.61
C GLY A 13 34.32 -47.57 -22.76
N LEU A 14 33.77 -46.39 -23.11
CA LEU A 14 32.37 -45.94 -22.99
C LEU A 14 31.62 -46.02 -21.65
N ARG A 15 31.29 -44.84 -21.07
CA ARG A 15 30.04 -44.61 -20.34
C ARG A 15 29.42 -43.24 -20.63
N MET A 16 28.09 -43.26 -20.62
CA MET A 16 27.12 -42.21 -20.92
C MET A 16 27.32 -40.91 -20.15
N THR A 17 26.93 -39.83 -20.84
CA THR A 17 26.88 -38.43 -20.45
C THR A 17 25.90 -38.15 -19.31
N GLY A 18 26.41 -37.59 -18.20
CA GLY A 18 25.65 -36.78 -17.24
C GLY A 18 26.18 -35.35 -17.30
N LEU A 19 25.32 -34.40 -17.69
CA LEU A 19 25.62 -32.97 -17.66
C LEU A 19 25.63 -32.50 -16.20
N ALA A 20 26.82 -32.32 -15.64
CA ALA A 20 27.03 -31.53 -14.43
C ALA A 20 27.36 -30.11 -14.86
N SER A 21 26.49 -29.15 -14.55
CA SER A 21 26.80 -27.72 -14.65
C SER A 21 27.84 -27.38 -13.59
N ALA A 22 29.09 -27.18 -14.02
CA ALA A 22 30.16 -26.69 -13.18
C ALA A 22 30.09 -25.14 -13.12
N MET A 23 29.88 -24.58 -11.93
CA MET A 23 30.18 -23.18 -11.64
C MET A 23 31.70 -22.99 -11.76
N LEU A 24 32.14 -22.24 -12.77
CA LEU A 24 33.49 -21.68 -12.80
C LEU A 24 33.54 -20.47 -11.85
N MET A 25 34.21 -20.63 -10.70
CA MET A 25 34.81 -19.48 -10.01
C MET A 25 36.04 -19.04 -10.81
N ALA A 26 35.85 -18.07 -11.70
CA ALA A 26 36.96 -17.31 -12.26
C ALA A 26 37.41 -16.27 -11.23
N LEU A 27 38.71 -16.24 -10.92
CA LEU A 27 39.37 -15.08 -10.33
C LEU A 27 39.24 -13.90 -11.31
N ALA A 28 38.13 -13.19 -11.22
CA ALA A 28 37.89 -11.96 -11.96
C ALA A 28 38.44 -10.79 -11.15
N THR A 29 39.14 -9.88 -11.84
CA THR A 29 39.24 -8.49 -11.42
C THR A 29 37.84 -8.01 -11.02
N ALA A 30 37.70 -7.44 -9.82
CA ALA A 30 36.41 -7.02 -9.26
C ALA A 30 35.78 -5.93 -10.14
N ASN A 31 34.95 -6.35 -11.10
CA ASN A 31 34.01 -5.45 -11.77
C ASN A 31 32.85 -5.20 -10.80
N ALA A 32 32.24 -4.01 -10.87
CA ALA A 32 30.98 -3.72 -10.17
C ALA A 32 29.98 -4.86 -10.38
N VAL A 33 29.19 -5.17 -9.36
CA VAL A 33 28.12 -6.17 -9.50
C VAL A 33 27.19 -5.66 -10.60
N PRO A 34 26.83 -6.50 -11.61
CA PRO A 34 25.96 -6.05 -12.68
C PRO A 34 24.66 -5.48 -12.11
N LEU A 35 24.30 -4.28 -12.56
CA LEU A 35 22.98 -3.72 -12.29
C LEU A 35 21.93 -4.64 -12.93
N ASP A 36 20.87 -4.92 -12.19
CA ASP A 36 19.79 -5.78 -12.67
C ASP A 36 19.09 -5.20 -13.89
N ASP A 37 18.50 -6.09 -14.70
CA ASP A 37 17.64 -5.71 -15.80
C ASP A 37 16.31 -5.11 -15.29
N VAL A 38 16.24 -3.78 -15.24
CA VAL A 38 15.07 -3.00 -14.86
C VAL A 38 14.08 -2.74 -16.02
N ASN A 39 14.25 -3.40 -17.18
CA ASN A 39 13.29 -3.24 -18.27
C ASN A 39 11.93 -3.86 -17.93
N GLU A 40 10.88 -3.36 -18.57
CA GLU A 40 9.52 -3.90 -18.46
C GLU A 40 9.49 -5.43 -18.69
N PRO A 41 8.61 -6.18 -18.01
CA PRO A 41 8.47 -7.62 -18.23
C PRO A 41 8.08 -7.94 -19.69
N PRO A 42 8.65 -8.99 -20.32
CA PRO A 42 8.29 -9.35 -21.68
C PRO A 42 6.82 -9.83 -21.77
N PRO A 43 6.15 -9.74 -22.94
CA PRO A 43 4.72 -10.10 -23.06
C PRO A 43 4.34 -11.55 -22.70
N THR A 44 5.31 -12.45 -22.58
CA THR A 44 5.13 -13.84 -22.15
C THR A 44 5.24 -14.03 -20.64
N ASP A 45 5.69 -13.01 -19.91
CA ASP A 45 5.79 -13.03 -18.46
C ASP A 45 4.39 -12.93 -17.84
N PRO A 46 4.06 -13.70 -16.78
CA PRO A 46 2.74 -13.63 -16.14
C PRO A 46 2.41 -12.25 -15.57
N SER A 47 3.42 -11.45 -15.26
CA SER A 47 3.30 -10.08 -14.75
C SER A 47 3.52 -9.00 -15.82
N ALA A 48 3.39 -9.37 -17.11
CA ALA A 48 3.54 -8.44 -18.23
C ALA A 48 2.71 -7.17 -18.05
N TYR A 49 3.37 -6.03 -18.24
CA TYR A 49 2.68 -4.74 -18.24
C TYR A 49 1.80 -4.62 -19.48
N TYR A 50 0.81 -3.74 -19.42
CA TYR A 50 -0.12 -3.54 -20.53
C TYR A 50 -0.31 -2.05 -20.82
N PRO A 51 -0.57 -1.66 -22.08
CA PRO A 51 -0.77 -0.27 -22.43
C PRO A 51 -1.93 0.36 -21.66
N ALA A 52 -1.73 1.58 -21.15
CA ALA A 52 -2.85 2.41 -20.71
C ALA A 52 -3.81 2.66 -21.90
N PRO A 53 -5.13 2.77 -21.66
CA PRO A 53 -6.09 3.09 -22.71
C PRO A 53 -5.70 4.36 -23.48
N ALA A 54 -5.74 4.29 -24.81
CA ALA A 54 -5.16 5.31 -25.69
C ALA A 54 -5.92 6.65 -25.70
N ASP A 55 -7.17 6.66 -25.25
CA ASP A 55 -7.99 7.87 -25.16
C ASP A 55 -8.75 7.96 -23.81
N PRO A 56 -9.18 9.16 -23.40
CA PRO A 56 -9.87 9.37 -22.13
C PRO A 56 -11.20 8.61 -21.98
N ILE A 57 -11.90 8.31 -23.08
CA ILE A 57 -13.18 7.57 -23.04
C ILE A 57 -12.89 6.12 -22.68
N ALA A 58 -11.88 5.51 -23.31
CA ALA A 58 -11.45 4.16 -22.99
C ALA A 58 -10.87 4.06 -21.57
N ALA A 59 -10.16 5.08 -21.09
CA ALA A 59 -9.68 5.15 -19.71
C ALA A 59 -10.84 5.22 -18.69
N ALA A 60 -11.83 6.08 -18.94
CA ALA A 60 -13.03 6.15 -18.12
C ALA A 60 -13.83 4.83 -18.15
N ALA A 61 -13.96 4.19 -19.31
CA ALA A 61 -14.61 2.89 -19.44
C ALA A 61 -13.88 1.79 -18.66
N ALA A 62 -12.53 1.82 -18.62
CA ALA A 62 -11.75 0.88 -17.81
C ALA A 62 -11.98 1.08 -16.30
N LEU A 63 -12.07 2.33 -15.83
CA LEU A 63 -12.42 2.63 -14.43
C LEU A 63 -13.84 2.18 -14.09
N GLU A 64 -14.82 2.43 -14.97
CA GLU A 64 -16.20 1.98 -14.75
C GLU A 64 -16.33 0.46 -14.77
N ALA A 65 -15.53 -0.24 -15.59
CA ALA A 65 -15.53 -1.69 -15.64
C ALA A 65 -15.16 -2.35 -14.31
N LEU A 66 -14.33 -1.69 -13.48
CA LEU A 66 -13.95 -2.21 -12.16
C LEU A 66 -15.16 -2.47 -11.26
N LYS A 67 -16.20 -1.62 -11.33
CA LYS A 67 -17.41 -1.72 -10.49
C LYS A 67 -18.21 -3.00 -10.72
N GLY A 68 -18.08 -3.61 -11.89
CA GLY A 68 -18.77 -4.85 -12.24
C GLY A 68 -17.95 -6.12 -11.96
N MET A 69 -16.70 -5.99 -11.52
CA MET A 69 -15.83 -7.13 -11.26
C MET A 69 -15.94 -7.62 -9.81
N PRO A 70 -15.67 -8.91 -9.55
CA PRO A 70 -15.52 -9.41 -8.19
C PRO A 70 -14.42 -8.67 -7.39
N GLU A 71 -14.53 -8.70 -6.06
CA GLU A 71 -13.52 -8.21 -5.13
C GLU A 71 -12.18 -8.92 -5.35
N THR A 72 -11.08 -8.17 -5.22
CA THR A 72 -9.73 -8.66 -5.57
C THR A 72 -9.17 -9.67 -4.57
N ASN A 73 -9.71 -9.69 -3.34
CA ASN A 73 -9.39 -10.64 -2.27
C ASN A 73 -10.43 -11.78 -2.14
N GLN A 74 -11.40 -11.94 -3.06
CA GLN A 74 -12.43 -12.99 -2.98
C GLN A 74 -11.83 -14.40 -2.75
N GLY A 75 -10.67 -14.69 -3.35
CA GLY A 75 -9.97 -15.96 -3.19
C GLY A 75 -9.50 -16.28 -1.77
N ALA A 76 -9.36 -15.27 -0.91
CA ALA A 76 -8.95 -15.42 0.48
C ALA A 76 -10.02 -16.10 1.36
N ILE A 77 -11.28 -16.13 0.92
CA ILE A 77 -12.42 -16.65 1.69
C ILE A 77 -13.04 -17.85 0.96
N ALA A 78 -12.21 -18.79 0.53
CA ALA A 78 -12.66 -20.00 -0.15
C ALA A 78 -13.19 -21.07 0.84
N TYR A 79 -14.34 -21.65 0.51
CA TYR A 79 -15.05 -22.69 1.26
C TYR A 79 -15.17 -24.00 0.46
N PRO A 80 -15.63 -25.10 1.08
CA PRO A 80 -15.84 -26.35 0.38
C PRO A 80 -16.72 -26.22 -0.87
N ASN A 81 -16.44 -27.02 -1.91
CA ASN A 81 -17.24 -27.12 -3.14
C ASN A 81 -17.25 -25.87 -4.02
N GLY A 82 -16.17 -25.07 -4.00
CA GLY A 82 -16.05 -23.88 -4.87
C GLY A 82 -16.96 -22.72 -4.45
N VAL A 83 -17.43 -22.74 -3.21
CA VAL A 83 -18.16 -21.62 -2.60
C VAL A 83 -17.13 -20.60 -2.12
N TYR A 84 -17.39 -19.32 -2.37
CA TYR A 84 -16.61 -18.22 -1.82
C TYR A 84 -17.48 -17.46 -0.82
N GLY A 85 -16.90 -17.11 0.30
CA GLY A 85 -17.51 -16.22 1.27
C GLY A 85 -17.35 -14.76 0.88
N ASP A 86 -17.70 -13.92 1.84
CA ASP A 86 -17.61 -12.47 1.81
C ASP A 86 -16.93 -11.97 3.10
N ARG A 87 -16.80 -10.66 3.25
CA ARG A 87 -16.26 -10.02 4.46
C ARG A 87 -16.98 -10.39 5.78
N ASN A 88 -18.21 -10.91 5.71
CA ASN A 88 -18.99 -11.32 6.88
C ASN A 88 -18.67 -12.75 7.31
N SER A 89 -18.19 -13.58 6.40
CA SER A 89 -17.96 -15.01 6.63
C SER A 89 -16.95 -15.28 7.76
N PRO A 90 -15.81 -14.56 7.86
CA PRO A 90 -14.89 -14.70 9.00
C PRO A 90 -15.47 -14.21 10.34
N ARG A 91 -16.60 -13.51 10.36
CA ARG A 91 -17.19 -12.93 11.57
C ARG A 91 -18.23 -13.86 12.23
N ALA A 92 -18.48 -15.02 11.65
CA ALA A 92 -19.53 -15.95 12.07
C ALA A 92 -19.38 -16.43 13.52
N GLU A 93 -18.15 -16.57 14.01
CA GLU A 93 -17.84 -17.04 15.36
C GLU A 93 -17.70 -15.90 16.39
N ASN A 94 -18.11 -14.68 16.05
CA ASN A 94 -18.00 -13.56 16.98
C ASN A 94 -18.90 -13.80 18.20
N VAL A 95 -18.31 -13.73 19.38
CA VAL A 95 -18.99 -13.96 20.66
C VAL A 95 -20.01 -12.87 21.02
N LEU A 96 -19.94 -11.72 20.36
CA LEU A 96 -20.84 -10.58 20.55
C LEU A 96 -21.37 -10.05 19.19
N PRO A 97 -22.23 -10.81 18.49
CA PRO A 97 -22.85 -10.35 17.24
C PRO A 97 -23.72 -9.10 17.46
N PRO A 98 -24.05 -8.33 16.41
CA PRO A 98 -24.77 -7.07 16.55
C PRO A 98 -26.06 -7.14 17.38
N SER A 99 -26.79 -8.26 17.32
CA SER A 99 -28.04 -8.47 18.05
C SER A 99 -27.90 -8.52 19.58
N VAL A 100 -26.68 -8.70 20.12
CA VAL A 100 -26.42 -8.78 21.57
C VAL A 100 -25.53 -7.65 22.09
N GLN A 101 -25.14 -6.69 21.25
CA GLN A 101 -24.33 -5.53 21.64
C GLN A 101 -25.17 -4.51 22.45
N THR A 102 -24.57 -3.90 23.47
CA THR A 102 -25.28 -3.03 24.43
C THR A 102 -25.44 -1.59 23.93
N SER A 103 -24.50 -1.14 23.09
CA SER A 103 -24.43 0.15 22.38
C SER A 103 -23.43 0.03 21.22
N PHE A 104 -23.49 0.93 20.23
CA PHE A 104 -22.40 1.14 19.25
C PHE A 104 -21.43 2.25 19.68
N ASN A 105 -21.52 2.69 20.93
CA ASN A 105 -20.68 3.75 21.50
C ASN A 105 -20.00 3.29 22.80
N PHE A 106 -18.71 3.65 22.91
CA PHE A 106 -17.78 3.79 24.03
C PHE A 106 -17.60 2.67 25.08
N PRO A 107 -16.35 2.39 25.49
CA PRO A 107 -15.14 2.33 24.66
C PRO A 107 -15.22 1.17 23.69
N THR A 108 -15.67 -0.01 24.13
CA THR A 108 -15.58 -1.25 23.34
C THR A 108 -16.87 -1.65 22.62
N ASN A 109 -17.98 -0.95 22.87
CA ASN A 109 -19.34 -1.35 22.44
C ASN A 109 -19.84 -2.66 23.09
N GLY A 110 -19.09 -3.17 24.08
CA GLY A 110 -19.40 -4.35 24.87
C GLY A 110 -19.39 -4.06 26.36
N LYS A 111 -19.44 -5.13 27.17
CA LYS A 111 -19.28 -5.03 28.63
C LYS A 111 -17.83 -4.68 28.98
N PRO A 112 -17.58 -3.98 30.10
CA PRO A 112 -16.24 -3.78 30.63
C PRO A 112 -15.44 -5.08 30.74
N SER A 113 -14.18 -5.00 30.32
CA SER A 113 -13.18 -6.07 30.39
C SER A 113 -12.90 -6.45 31.85
N PRO A 114 -13.18 -7.69 32.31
CA PRO A 114 -12.91 -8.11 33.68
C PRO A 114 -11.41 -8.26 33.95
N LEU A 115 -10.93 -7.82 35.12
CA LEU A 115 -9.49 -7.85 35.45
C LEU A 115 -9.02 -9.14 36.14
N PHE A 116 -9.90 -10.09 36.49
CA PHE A 116 -9.53 -11.36 37.14
C PHE A 116 -8.63 -11.21 38.40
N GLY A 117 -8.75 -10.09 39.11
CA GLY A 117 -7.91 -9.78 40.28
C GLY A 117 -6.48 -9.36 39.93
N ALA A 118 -6.16 -9.06 38.68
CA ALA A 118 -4.93 -8.35 38.34
C ALA A 118 -4.89 -6.99 39.03
N GLN A 119 -3.69 -6.55 39.38
CA GLN A 119 -3.45 -5.27 40.01
C GLN A 119 -2.47 -4.47 39.14
N PRO A 120 -2.66 -3.16 39.00
CA PRO A 120 -1.69 -2.28 38.35
C PRO A 120 -0.26 -2.47 38.87
N PHE A 121 0.70 -2.51 37.96
CA PHE A 121 2.14 -2.48 38.23
C PHE A 121 2.68 -3.69 39.02
N THR A 122 1.89 -4.77 39.17
CA THR A 122 2.31 -6.00 39.88
C THR A 122 3.05 -7.02 39.02
N GLN A 123 3.16 -6.81 37.72
CA GLN A 123 3.98 -7.65 36.84
C GLN A 123 5.13 -6.86 36.21
N GLN A 124 6.30 -7.48 36.08
CA GLN A 124 7.41 -6.95 35.29
C GLN A 124 7.06 -6.88 33.79
N LEU A 125 7.49 -5.80 33.14
CA LEU A 125 7.43 -5.62 31.70
C LEU A 125 8.31 -6.68 30.99
N LEU A 126 7.73 -7.37 30.02
CA LEU A 126 8.44 -8.20 29.05
C LEU A 126 9.12 -7.29 28.04
N LEU A 127 10.44 -7.33 28.03
CA LEU A 127 11.22 -6.74 26.95
C LEU A 127 11.13 -7.61 25.71
N PHE A 128 11.27 -6.97 24.55
CA PHE A 128 11.18 -7.64 23.26
C PHE A 128 12.21 -8.77 23.12
N GLU A 129 11.77 -9.87 22.51
CA GLU A 129 12.60 -11.02 22.15
C GLU A 129 13.05 -10.89 20.69
N GLU A 130 14.35 -10.92 20.45
CA GLU A 130 14.91 -10.75 19.11
C GLU A 130 14.65 -11.98 18.22
N PHE A 131 14.40 -11.74 16.93
CA PHE A 131 14.40 -12.83 15.95
C PHE A 131 15.77 -13.50 15.82
N GLY A 132 16.83 -12.68 15.87
CA GLY A 132 18.21 -13.00 15.55
C GLY A 132 18.39 -13.38 14.08
N THR A 133 19.19 -12.59 13.36
CA THR A 133 19.54 -12.88 11.97
C THR A 133 20.70 -13.87 11.91
N GLU A 134 20.68 -14.73 10.91
CA GLU A 134 21.74 -15.69 10.58
C GLU A 134 22.34 -15.30 9.23
N LYS A 135 23.56 -15.76 8.92
CA LYS A 135 24.14 -15.56 7.60
C LYS A 135 23.34 -16.37 6.57
N LEU A 136 22.93 -15.75 5.46
CA LEU A 136 22.35 -16.49 4.35
C LEU A 136 23.45 -17.32 3.67
N ASP A 137 23.45 -18.63 3.91
CA ASP A 137 24.51 -19.54 3.46
C ASP A 137 24.00 -20.54 2.40
N PRO A 138 24.38 -20.37 1.12
CA PRO A 138 23.96 -21.26 0.03
C PRO A 138 24.60 -22.65 0.10
N THR A 139 25.56 -22.88 0.99
CA THR A 139 26.24 -24.17 1.15
C THR A 139 25.54 -25.10 2.14
N LEU A 140 24.54 -24.61 2.87
CA LEU A 140 23.78 -25.43 3.81
C LEU A 140 23.00 -26.54 3.06
N PRO A 141 23.05 -27.79 3.56
CA PRO A 141 22.27 -28.87 2.95
C PRO A 141 20.78 -28.65 3.19
N ALA A 142 19.95 -29.24 2.33
CA ALA A 142 18.49 -29.24 2.52
C ALA A 142 18.14 -29.80 3.91
N PRO A 143 17.34 -29.07 4.72
CA PRO A 143 16.94 -29.50 6.04
C PRO A 143 15.97 -30.69 5.97
N PRO A 144 16.00 -31.61 6.95
CA PRO A 144 15.19 -32.84 6.92
C PRO A 144 13.69 -32.63 7.19
N LEU A 145 13.30 -31.56 7.89
CA LEU A 145 11.90 -31.29 8.22
C LEU A 145 11.32 -30.23 7.27
N THR A 146 10.19 -30.57 6.65
CA THR A 146 9.35 -29.62 5.91
C THR A 146 8.52 -28.77 6.88
N PHE A 147 7.86 -27.74 6.37
CA PHE A 147 6.90 -26.96 7.17
C PHE A 147 5.82 -27.90 7.74
N PRO A 148 5.65 -27.97 9.08
CA PRO A 148 4.81 -28.99 9.69
C PRO A 148 3.34 -28.73 9.40
N VAL A 149 2.58 -29.80 9.15
CA VAL A 149 1.13 -29.75 8.89
C VAL A 149 0.32 -29.50 10.17
N PRO A 150 -0.90 -28.94 10.07
CA PRO A 150 -1.78 -28.80 11.23
C PRO A 150 -2.20 -30.16 11.77
N THR A 151 -2.44 -30.22 13.07
CA THR A 151 -2.86 -31.43 13.79
C THR A 151 -3.92 -31.10 14.83
N VAL A 152 -4.75 -32.07 15.21
CA VAL A 152 -5.62 -31.90 16.39
C VAL A 152 -4.78 -31.92 17.66
N GLY A 153 -5.22 -31.19 18.67
CA GLY A 153 -4.55 -31.11 19.97
C GLY A 153 -5.42 -30.45 21.03
N PRO A 154 -4.98 -30.43 22.30
CA PRO A 154 -5.78 -29.86 23.37
C PRO A 154 -5.88 -28.32 23.26
N MET A 155 -7.04 -27.79 23.64
CA MET A 155 -7.22 -26.36 23.93
C MET A 155 -6.34 -25.95 25.11
N PRO A 156 -5.91 -24.67 25.21
CA PRO A 156 -6.18 -23.56 24.28
C PRO A 156 -5.25 -23.49 23.04
N GLN A 157 -4.20 -24.30 22.94
CA GLN A 157 -3.16 -24.17 21.91
C GLN A 157 -3.51 -24.77 20.54
N GLN A 158 -4.42 -25.75 20.49
CA GLN A 158 -4.86 -26.41 19.26
C GLN A 158 -6.35 -26.77 19.35
N ASP A 159 -6.99 -27.02 18.21
CA ASP A 159 -8.37 -27.51 18.14
C ASP A 159 -8.41 -29.04 18.35
N PRO A 160 -9.24 -29.55 19.29
CA PRO A 160 -9.27 -30.98 19.62
C PRO A 160 -10.01 -31.82 18.57
N ASP A 161 -10.86 -31.20 17.76
CA ASP A 161 -11.85 -31.89 16.94
C ASP A 161 -11.62 -31.70 15.43
N SER A 162 -10.88 -30.66 15.01
CA SER A 162 -10.69 -30.34 13.60
C SER A 162 -9.28 -29.90 13.23
N VAL A 163 -8.66 -30.64 12.29
CA VAL A 163 -7.35 -30.30 11.70
C VAL A 163 -7.40 -28.96 10.96
N ALA A 164 -8.45 -28.69 10.17
CA ALA A 164 -8.56 -27.45 9.40
C ALA A 164 -8.70 -26.22 10.30
N ARG A 165 -9.19 -26.39 11.53
CA ARG A 165 -9.38 -25.33 12.52
C ARG A 165 -8.21 -25.19 13.50
N SER A 166 -7.14 -25.95 13.29
CA SER A 166 -5.96 -26.02 14.16
C SER A 166 -4.69 -25.57 13.43
N GLY A 167 -3.62 -25.37 14.19
CA GLY A 167 -2.25 -25.20 13.67
C GLY A 167 -1.36 -26.43 13.93
N PRO A 168 -0.07 -26.38 13.54
CA PRO A 168 0.91 -27.39 13.89
C PRO A 168 1.17 -27.44 15.40
N SER A 169 1.60 -28.60 15.92
CA SER A 169 1.97 -28.69 17.33
C SER A 169 3.19 -27.83 17.65
N SER A 170 3.23 -27.24 18.85
CA SER A 170 4.34 -26.40 19.33
C SER A 170 5.72 -27.04 19.16
N ALA A 171 5.84 -28.34 19.48
CA ALA A 171 7.10 -29.06 19.39
C ALA A 171 7.57 -29.25 17.94
N ALA A 172 6.65 -29.56 17.02
CA ALA A 172 6.96 -29.71 15.61
C ALA A 172 7.36 -28.37 14.97
N LEU A 173 6.63 -27.30 15.32
CA LEU A 173 6.93 -25.96 14.83
C LEU A 173 8.31 -25.47 15.29
N ASP A 174 8.64 -25.62 16.57
CA ASP A 174 9.98 -25.26 17.06
C ASP A 174 11.08 -26.15 16.48
N ALA A 175 10.83 -27.44 16.28
CA ALA A 175 11.79 -28.32 15.62
C ALA A 175 12.09 -27.84 14.19
N PHE A 176 11.07 -27.44 13.44
CA PHE A 176 11.22 -26.86 12.10
C PHE A 176 11.99 -25.53 12.12
N MET A 177 11.60 -24.60 13.00
CA MET A 177 12.18 -23.25 13.08
C MET A 177 13.64 -23.22 13.56
N ARG A 178 14.08 -24.24 14.32
CA ARG A 178 15.48 -24.40 14.76
C ARG A 178 16.43 -24.87 13.66
N GLN A 179 15.93 -25.42 12.55
CA GLN A 179 16.81 -25.83 11.46
C GLN A 179 17.53 -24.60 10.90
N PRO A 180 18.83 -24.66 10.56
CA PRO A 180 19.55 -23.51 10.04
C PRO A 180 19.11 -23.19 8.60
N GLY A 181 19.25 -21.92 8.22
CA GLY A 181 19.05 -21.44 6.85
C GLY A 181 17.63 -21.57 6.29
N LEU A 182 17.50 -21.22 5.02
CA LEU A 182 16.25 -21.23 4.27
C LEU A 182 16.28 -22.30 3.17
N TYR A 183 15.21 -23.09 3.11
CA TYR A 183 15.00 -24.09 2.06
C TYR A 183 13.55 -24.07 1.59
N PRO A 184 13.28 -24.09 0.27
CA PRO A 184 14.23 -23.96 -0.85
C PRO A 184 15.06 -22.67 -0.75
N PHE A 185 16.27 -22.68 -1.30
CA PHE A 185 17.14 -21.50 -1.21
C PHE A 185 16.47 -20.31 -1.92
N PRO A 186 16.44 -19.11 -1.32
CA PRO A 186 15.78 -17.94 -1.92
C PRO A 186 16.37 -17.57 -3.28
N SER A 187 15.52 -17.01 -4.14
CA SER A 187 15.91 -16.54 -5.48
C SER A 187 15.24 -15.22 -5.80
N GLN A 188 15.73 -14.53 -6.84
CA GLN A 188 15.12 -13.31 -7.35
C GLN A 188 13.62 -13.48 -7.65
N PHE A 189 13.25 -14.61 -8.27
CA PHE A 189 11.86 -14.92 -8.65
C PHE A 189 11.18 -15.77 -7.59
N SER A 190 9.85 -15.65 -7.51
CA SER A 190 9.04 -16.51 -6.65
C SER A 190 9.16 -17.97 -7.09
N ASN A 191 9.22 -18.89 -6.14
CA ASN A 191 9.21 -20.31 -6.41
C ASN A 191 7.80 -20.86 -6.65
N VAL A 192 7.47 -21.07 -7.91
CA VAL A 192 6.19 -21.66 -8.36
C VAL A 192 6.21 -23.18 -8.50
N LEU A 193 7.37 -23.81 -8.30
CA LEU A 193 7.56 -25.25 -8.54
C LEU A 193 7.30 -26.07 -7.28
N ASP A 194 7.73 -25.56 -6.12
CA ASP A 194 7.56 -26.24 -4.85
C ASP A 194 6.10 -26.19 -4.38
N ARG A 195 5.61 -27.34 -3.92
CA ARG A 195 4.22 -27.52 -3.52
C ARG A 195 4.06 -27.27 -2.04
N ASN A 196 2.95 -26.63 -1.68
CA ASN A 196 2.56 -26.40 -0.30
C ASN A 196 2.48 -27.73 0.47
N PRO A 197 3.25 -27.91 1.56
CA PRO A 197 3.23 -29.14 2.35
C PRO A 197 1.85 -29.49 2.94
N TRP A 198 0.95 -28.49 3.05
CA TRP A 198 -0.40 -28.65 3.57
C TRP A 198 -1.42 -29.01 2.50
N LYS A 199 -1.00 -29.27 1.25
CA LYS A 199 -1.87 -29.57 0.11
C LYS A 199 -2.97 -30.59 0.45
N ALA A 200 -2.63 -31.70 1.12
CA ALA A 200 -3.61 -32.72 1.45
C ALA A 200 -4.71 -32.23 2.41
N GLN A 201 -4.33 -31.44 3.41
CA GLN A 201 -5.27 -30.85 4.37
C GLN A 201 -6.14 -29.78 3.70
N ILE A 202 -5.56 -28.97 2.81
CA ILE A 202 -6.27 -27.95 2.02
C ILE A 202 -7.31 -28.61 1.10
N GLU A 203 -6.91 -29.63 0.34
CA GLU A 203 -7.82 -30.33 -0.57
C GLU A 203 -8.98 -31.02 0.19
N THR A 204 -8.67 -31.58 1.37
CA THR A 204 -9.67 -32.18 2.26
C THR A 204 -10.67 -31.13 2.75
N PHE A 205 -10.19 -29.96 3.19
CA PHE A 205 -11.06 -28.87 3.65
C PHE A 205 -11.91 -28.31 2.50
N LEU A 206 -11.29 -27.95 1.37
CA LEU A 206 -11.97 -27.35 0.22
C LEU A 206 -12.86 -28.34 -0.54
N ASN A 207 -12.76 -29.65 -0.25
CA ASN A 207 -13.39 -30.71 -1.03
C ASN A 207 -13.13 -30.56 -2.54
N ARG A 208 -11.86 -30.30 -2.90
CA ARG A 208 -11.43 -29.93 -4.26
C ARG A 208 -10.09 -30.57 -4.60
N HIS A 209 -9.97 -31.21 -5.78
CA HIS A 209 -8.75 -31.85 -6.26
C HIS A 209 -8.52 -31.68 -7.78
N PRO A 210 -7.28 -31.50 -8.26
CA PRO A 210 -6.09 -31.14 -7.48
C PRO A 210 -6.09 -29.64 -7.14
N VAL A 211 -5.57 -29.27 -5.98
CA VAL A 211 -5.24 -27.86 -5.66
C VAL A 211 -3.77 -27.59 -6.00
N GLY A 212 -3.53 -26.50 -6.73
CA GLY A 212 -2.21 -26.11 -7.26
C GLY A 212 -1.23 -25.52 -6.25
N SER A 213 -1.70 -25.18 -5.05
CA SER A 213 -1.01 -24.41 -3.99
C SER A 213 0.53 -24.49 -4.02
N PRO A 214 1.20 -23.43 -4.52
CA PRO A 214 2.65 -23.31 -4.39
C PRO A 214 3.04 -23.06 -2.93
N ALA A 215 4.25 -23.45 -2.56
CA ALA A 215 4.77 -23.22 -1.21
C ALA A 215 5.11 -21.74 -0.97
N GLU A 216 5.59 -21.03 -1.98
CA GLU A 216 5.78 -19.57 -1.91
C GLU A 216 4.51 -18.86 -2.41
N GLY A 217 3.99 -17.93 -1.61
CA GLY A 217 2.78 -17.15 -1.91
C GLY A 217 3.06 -15.82 -2.63
N ARG A 218 4.33 -15.45 -2.84
CA ARG A 218 4.70 -14.22 -3.55
C ARG A 218 4.23 -14.27 -5.01
N PRO A 219 3.69 -13.16 -5.57
CA PRO A 219 3.29 -13.13 -6.97
C PRO A 219 4.45 -13.46 -7.94
N PRO A 220 4.21 -14.25 -9.00
CA PRO A 220 5.25 -14.69 -9.92
C PRO A 220 5.47 -13.75 -11.10
N GLY A 221 6.67 -13.81 -11.68
CA GLY A 221 7.04 -13.04 -12.86
C GLY A 221 8.03 -11.92 -12.56
N LYS A 222 8.59 -11.32 -13.62
CA LYS A 222 9.62 -10.28 -13.49
C LYS A 222 9.11 -9.02 -12.79
N GLY A 223 7.88 -8.60 -13.03
CA GLY A 223 7.28 -7.41 -12.43
C GLY A 223 7.12 -7.48 -10.91
N TRP A 224 7.12 -8.68 -10.32
CA TRP A 224 7.09 -8.89 -8.86
C TRP A 224 8.35 -9.59 -8.33
N SER A 225 9.39 -9.68 -9.15
CA SER A 225 10.67 -10.25 -8.76
C SER A 225 11.42 -9.30 -7.83
N HIS A 226 12.34 -9.83 -7.03
CA HIS A 226 13.13 -8.98 -6.15
C HIS A 226 13.94 -7.98 -6.97
N GLN A 227 13.69 -6.68 -6.75
CA GLN A 227 14.37 -5.62 -7.48
C GLN A 227 15.83 -5.51 -7.03
N ARG A 228 16.73 -5.27 -7.99
CA ARG A 228 18.17 -5.07 -7.71
C ARG A 228 18.74 -6.20 -6.84
N TRP A 229 18.37 -7.44 -7.15
CA TRP A 229 18.76 -8.67 -6.47
C TRP A 229 20.26 -8.88 -6.45
N ASN A 230 20.97 -8.67 -7.57
CA ASN A 230 22.42 -8.87 -7.59
C ASN A 230 23.13 -7.79 -6.77
N GLU A 231 22.73 -6.53 -6.94
CA GLU A 231 23.35 -5.39 -6.27
C GLU A 231 23.17 -5.43 -4.74
N PHE A 232 21.97 -5.77 -4.29
CA PHE A 232 21.62 -5.82 -2.87
C PHE A 232 21.27 -7.25 -2.45
N TYR A 233 22.13 -8.18 -2.83
CA TYR A 233 21.96 -9.58 -2.50
C TYR A 233 21.84 -9.78 -0.97
N PRO A 234 20.83 -10.51 -0.47
CA PRO A 234 20.65 -10.72 0.96
C PRO A 234 21.88 -11.36 1.60
N GLN A 235 22.44 -10.70 2.60
CA GLN A 235 23.61 -11.16 3.33
C GLN A 235 23.23 -11.93 4.60
N ALA A 236 22.07 -11.58 5.16
CA ALA A 236 21.50 -12.20 6.32
C ALA A 236 20.08 -12.67 6.05
N ASP A 237 19.67 -13.71 6.76
CA ASP A 237 18.32 -14.21 6.76
C ASP A 237 17.76 -14.35 8.16
N PHE A 238 16.44 -14.42 8.25
CA PHE A 238 15.77 -15.06 9.35
C PHE A 238 14.45 -15.65 8.88
N LYS A 239 13.98 -16.66 9.60
CA LYS A 239 12.62 -17.17 9.43
C LYS A 239 11.78 -16.91 10.66
N THR A 240 10.51 -16.65 10.40
CA THR A 240 9.48 -16.49 11.41
C THR A 240 8.18 -17.13 10.93
N VAL A 241 7.22 -17.30 11.85
CA VAL A 241 5.94 -17.90 11.54
C VAL A 241 4.82 -17.13 12.22
N GLN A 242 3.77 -16.76 11.48
CA GLN A 242 2.53 -16.30 12.09
C GLN A 242 1.78 -17.51 12.63
N ALA A 243 1.55 -17.56 13.94
CA ALA A 243 0.93 -18.69 14.61
C ALA A 243 -0.03 -18.25 15.71
N GLY A 244 -0.99 -19.13 16.03
CA GLY A 244 -1.84 -18.95 17.19
C GLY A 244 -1.07 -19.04 18.51
N ALA A 245 -1.62 -18.38 19.54
CA ALA A 245 -1.08 -18.32 20.88
C ALA A 245 -0.64 -19.69 21.44
N ARG A 246 0.63 -19.76 21.88
CA ARG A 246 1.26 -20.93 22.49
C ARG A 246 2.35 -20.51 23.49
N THR A 247 2.71 -21.43 24.38
CA THR A 247 3.81 -21.22 25.35
C THR A 247 5.15 -21.10 24.64
N ASN A 248 6.00 -20.18 25.07
CA ASN A 248 7.36 -20.03 24.56
C ASN A 248 8.25 -21.19 25.04
N LEU A 249 8.88 -21.93 24.11
CA LEU A 249 9.79 -23.03 24.45
C LEU A 249 11.28 -22.63 24.42
N GLY A 250 11.59 -21.33 24.37
CA GLY A 250 12.95 -20.78 24.33
C GLY A 250 13.59 -20.87 22.94
N LEU A 251 12.79 -20.79 21.86
CA LEU A 251 13.29 -20.90 20.48
C LEU A 251 14.36 -19.84 20.19
N ARG A 252 14.15 -18.61 20.68
CA ARG A 252 14.96 -17.43 20.37
C ARG A 252 16.01 -17.11 21.43
N ASP A 253 16.14 -17.90 22.50
CA ASP A 253 17.06 -17.60 23.61
C ASP A 253 18.51 -17.38 23.13
N ARG A 254 18.99 -18.29 22.28
CA ARG A 254 20.35 -18.25 21.71
C ARG A 254 20.48 -17.31 20.51
N ARG A 255 19.40 -16.63 20.13
CA ARG A 255 19.32 -15.70 19.01
C ARG A 255 19.31 -14.24 19.48
N GLN A 256 19.27 -13.99 20.78
CA GLN A 256 19.44 -12.65 21.34
C GLN A 256 20.91 -12.21 21.20
N LEU A 257 21.16 -10.97 20.79
CA LEU A 257 22.50 -10.42 20.57
C LEU A 257 23.29 -10.34 21.89
N HIS A 258 22.64 -9.95 22.99
CA HIS A 258 23.22 -10.01 24.34
C HIS A 258 23.39 -11.44 24.87
N ASN A 259 22.70 -12.42 24.26
CA ASN A 259 22.72 -13.84 24.60
C ASN A 259 22.52 -14.13 26.11
N TYR A 260 21.76 -13.26 26.79
CA TYR A 260 21.59 -13.25 28.26
C TYR A 260 22.90 -13.38 29.05
N ALA A 261 23.99 -12.84 28.52
CA ALA A 261 25.33 -13.05 29.05
C ALA A 261 26.04 -11.75 29.44
N VAL A 262 25.70 -10.63 28.80
CA VAL A 262 26.39 -9.35 28.96
C VAL A 262 25.40 -8.21 29.22
N GLY A 263 25.90 -7.13 29.81
CA GLY A 263 25.09 -5.93 30.06
C GLY A 263 23.97 -6.16 31.08
N GLU A 264 22.88 -5.39 30.97
CA GLU A 264 21.68 -5.54 31.79
C GLU A 264 20.91 -6.85 31.51
N PHE A 265 21.23 -7.53 30.42
CA PHE A 265 20.72 -8.88 30.10
C PHE A 265 21.57 -10.01 30.69
N GLY A 266 22.76 -9.74 31.23
CA GLY A 266 23.63 -10.74 31.85
C GLY A 266 23.41 -10.90 33.36
N PRO A 267 24.04 -11.90 34.02
CA PRO A 267 23.91 -12.12 35.46
C PRO A 267 24.15 -10.84 36.30
N GLY A 268 23.17 -10.47 37.13
CA GLY A 268 23.19 -9.25 37.95
C GLY A 268 22.61 -8.00 37.29
N GLY A 269 22.33 -8.06 35.99
CA GLY A 269 21.59 -7.04 35.25
C GLY A 269 20.09 -7.02 35.56
N LEU A 270 19.43 -5.91 35.24
CA LEU A 270 17.99 -5.70 35.51
C LEU A 270 17.08 -6.61 34.67
N TYR A 271 17.54 -7.09 33.51
CA TYR A 271 16.75 -7.79 32.50
C TYR A 271 17.11 -9.26 32.33
N TYR A 272 18.09 -9.75 33.10
CA TYR A 272 18.47 -11.17 33.08
C TYR A 272 17.34 -12.09 33.54
N GLN A 273 16.55 -11.65 34.52
CA GLN A 273 15.27 -12.28 34.82
C GLN A 273 14.21 -11.68 33.88
N THR A 274 13.80 -12.44 32.88
CA THR A 274 12.97 -11.95 31.76
C THR A 274 11.50 -11.73 32.15
N SER A 275 11.04 -12.39 33.23
CA SER A 275 9.70 -12.24 33.79
C SER A 275 9.70 -12.52 35.29
N ASP A 276 8.60 -12.22 35.99
CA ASP A 276 8.44 -12.55 37.42
C ASP A 276 8.32 -14.07 37.70
N ILE A 277 8.36 -14.92 36.67
CA ILE A 277 8.40 -16.37 36.81
C ILE A 277 9.81 -16.81 37.26
N PRO A 278 9.98 -17.56 38.36
CA PRO A 278 11.31 -17.92 38.87
C PRO A 278 12.20 -18.71 37.90
N THR A 279 11.59 -19.42 36.94
CA THR A 279 12.31 -20.27 35.98
C THR A 279 12.80 -19.52 34.74
N THR A 280 12.53 -18.21 34.61
CA THR A 280 12.88 -17.43 33.42
C THR A 280 14.15 -16.59 33.61
N ILE A 281 15.14 -17.15 34.32
CA ILE A 281 16.47 -16.56 34.48
C ILE A 281 17.29 -16.90 33.23
N GLY A 282 17.67 -15.88 32.46
CA GLY A 282 18.45 -16.01 31.22
C GLY A 282 17.74 -16.77 30.10
N THR A 283 16.41 -16.75 30.07
CA THR A 283 15.59 -17.46 29.08
C THR A 283 14.17 -16.90 29.06
N THR A 284 13.47 -16.98 27.92
CA THR A 284 12.03 -16.72 27.79
C THR A 284 11.19 -18.01 27.86
N LYS A 285 11.84 -19.17 28.00
CA LYS A 285 11.16 -20.46 28.05
C LYS A 285 10.18 -20.55 29.23
N GLY A 286 8.96 -20.98 28.94
CA GLY A 286 7.88 -21.12 29.91
C GLY A 286 7.02 -19.87 30.07
N ILE A 287 7.33 -18.77 29.36
CA ILE A 287 6.44 -17.61 29.31
C ILE A 287 5.20 -17.99 28.48
N ASP A 288 4.04 -17.84 29.11
CA ASP A 288 2.73 -18.08 28.54
C ASP A 288 2.14 -16.82 27.91
N THR A 289 1.21 -17.01 26.97
CA THR A 289 0.44 -15.95 26.31
C THR A 289 -0.71 -15.45 27.19
N ARG A 290 -0.40 -14.64 28.19
CA ARG A 290 -1.36 -13.98 29.09
C ARG A 290 -1.04 -12.48 29.19
N PHE A 291 -2.07 -11.64 29.31
CA PHE A 291 -1.86 -10.18 29.51
C PHE A 291 -1.44 -9.83 30.94
N HIS A 292 -1.69 -10.72 31.91
CA HIS A 292 -1.24 -10.63 33.30
C HIS A 292 -1.22 -12.05 33.91
N PRO A 293 -0.37 -12.38 34.90
CA PRO A 293 -0.34 -13.72 35.51
C PRO A 293 -1.69 -14.24 36.03
N ASN A 294 -2.56 -13.35 36.50
CA ASN A 294 -3.91 -13.68 36.97
C ASN A 294 -4.95 -13.86 35.85
N PHE A 295 -4.63 -13.52 34.60
CA PHE A 295 -5.53 -13.66 33.46
C PHE A 295 -5.50 -15.10 32.93
N PRO A 296 -6.56 -15.55 32.24
CA PRO A 296 -6.54 -16.83 31.53
C PRO A 296 -5.56 -16.82 30.33
N LEU A 297 -5.14 -18.02 29.92
CA LEU A 297 -4.37 -18.21 28.68
C LEU A 297 -5.18 -17.77 27.47
N GLN A 298 -4.53 -17.13 26.51
CA GLN A 298 -5.14 -16.82 25.23
C GLN A 298 -5.27 -18.07 24.35
N ASN A 299 -6.43 -18.20 23.73
CA ASN A 299 -6.75 -19.22 22.74
C ASN A 299 -6.03 -18.95 21.42
N HIS A 300 -5.55 -20.01 20.78
CA HIS A 300 -4.85 -19.94 19.50
C HIS A 300 -5.68 -19.29 18.37
N LYS A 301 -7.01 -19.24 18.47
CA LYS A 301 -7.89 -18.53 17.54
C LYS A 301 -8.07 -17.05 17.88
N SER A 302 -7.94 -16.69 19.15
CA SER A 302 -8.16 -15.32 19.63
C SER A 302 -6.96 -14.42 19.41
N MET A 303 -5.74 -14.94 19.57
CA MET A 303 -4.50 -14.16 19.47
C MET A 303 -3.50 -14.85 18.54
N TRP A 304 -2.98 -14.10 17.57
CA TRP A 304 -2.03 -14.56 16.56
C TRP A 304 -0.81 -13.64 16.59
N THR A 305 0.35 -14.17 16.97
CA THR A 305 1.60 -13.41 17.05
C THR A 305 2.70 -14.09 16.25
N PHE A 306 3.79 -13.37 15.99
CA PHE A 306 5.01 -13.96 15.46
C PHE A 306 5.57 -15.02 16.42
N ASP A 307 5.84 -16.20 15.88
CA ASP A 307 6.12 -17.48 16.54
C ASP A 307 5.00 -18.02 17.45
N GLY A 308 3.87 -17.30 17.57
CA GLY A 308 2.74 -17.58 18.46
C GLY A 308 3.04 -17.35 19.95
N THR A 309 4.14 -16.69 20.30
CA THR A 309 4.66 -16.63 21.67
C THR A 309 4.84 -15.20 22.19
N PHE A 310 4.91 -15.06 23.52
CA PHE A 310 5.49 -13.90 24.19
C PHE A 310 6.93 -14.19 24.64
N PRO A 311 7.81 -13.18 24.76
CA PRO A 311 7.59 -11.74 24.53
C PRO A 311 7.30 -11.34 23.08
N PRO A 312 6.80 -10.11 22.83
CA PRO A 312 6.73 -9.54 21.48
C PRO A 312 8.09 -9.54 20.79
N LYS A 313 8.10 -9.61 19.46
CA LYS A 313 9.32 -9.82 18.67
C LYS A 313 9.95 -8.51 18.21
N LEU A 314 11.29 -8.49 18.18
CA LEU A 314 12.09 -7.38 17.69
C LEU A 314 13.02 -7.88 16.57
N LEU A 315 13.09 -7.13 15.48
CA LEU A 315 14.15 -7.27 14.50
C LEU A 315 15.19 -6.18 14.72
N MET A 316 16.47 -6.53 14.75
CA MET A 316 17.57 -5.58 14.79
C MET A 316 18.33 -5.69 13.48
N VAL A 317 18.52 -4.56 12.81
CA VAL A 317 19.20 -4.48 11.53
C VAL A 317 20.17 -3.32 11.47
N ARG A 318 21.02 -3.31 10.45
CA ARG A 318 22.02 -2.26 10.27
C ARG A 318 22.18 -1.93 8.79
N TYR A 319 22.37 -0.65 8.51
CA TYR A 319 22.52 -0.15 7.14
C TYR A 319 23.67 -0.83 6.40
N GLY A 320 23.44 -1.21 5.15
CA GLY A 320 24.43 -1.87 4.28
C GLY A 320 24.40 -3.40 4.35
N GLN A 321 23.58 -4.00 5.22
CA GLN A 321 23.42 -5.46 5.30
C GLN A 321 22.01 -5.87 4.85
N PRO A 322 21.75 -6.11 3.56
CA PRO A 322 20.46 -6.58 3.09
C PRO A 322 20.01 -7.86 3.83
N VAL A 323 18.73 -7.90 4.22
CA VAL A 323 18.13 -9.01 4.98
C VAL A 323 16.98 -9.62 4.20
N LEU A 324 16.86 -10.95 4.24
CA LEU A 324 15.71 -11.69 3.77
C LEU A 324 14.94 -12.32 4.93
N MET A 325 13.67 -11.96 5.05
CA MET A 325 12.70 -12.58 5.96
C MET A 325 11.89 -13.62 5.21
N ARG A 326 11.92 -14.87 5.66
CA ARG A 326 10.93 -15.87 5.26
C ARG A 326 9.81 -15.95 6.28
N HIS A 327 8.63 -15.46 5.91
CA HIS A 327 7.44 -15.44 6.75
C HIS A 327 6.55 -16.65 6.43
N TYR A 328 6.48 -17.64 7.33
CA TYR A 328 5.57 -18.78 7.20
C TYR A 328 4.19 -18.49 7.80
N ASN A 329 3.13 -19.05 7.22
CA ASN A 329 1.78 -18.94 7.75
C ASN A 329 1.31 -20.28 8.36
N ALA A 330 1.25 -20.35 9.69
CA ALA A 330 0.77 -21.52 10.45
C ALA A 330 -0.63 -21.32 11.04
N LEU A 331 -1.40 -20.37 10.52
CA LEU A 331 -2.78 -20.13 10.93
C LEU A 331 -3.73 -21.26 10.44
N PRO A 332 -4.94 -21.38 11.01
CA PRO A 332 -5.90 -22.39 10.57
C PRO A 332 -6.27 -22.29 9.07
N ILE A 333 -6.54 -23.41 8.43
CA ILE A 333 -7.01 -23.48 7.03
C ILE A 333 -8.44 -22.97 6.91
N ASP A 334 -9.28 -23.19 7.91
CA ASP A 334 -10.65 -22.67 7.96
C ASP A 334 -10.64 -21.16 8.24
N PRO A 335 -11.07 -20.29 7.32
CA PRO A 335 -11.09 -18.83 7.52
C PRO A 335 -12.00 -18.39 8.67
N ALA A 336 -12.96 -19.22 9.11
CA ALA A 336 -13.82 -18.92 10.26
C ALA A 336 -13.19 -19.31 11.61
N ALA A 337 -12.05 -20.00 11.65
CA ALA A 337 -11.39 -20.44 12.89
C ALA A 337 -10.55 -19.33 13.52
N ASN A 338 -11.19 -18.21 13.86
CA ASN A 338 -10.55 -16.95 14.22
C ASN A 338 -11.19 -16.25 15.43
N ALA A 339 -12.08 -16.94 16.15
CA ALA A 339 -12.86 -16.36 17.26
C ALA A 339 -13.69 -15.11 16.87
N GLY A 340 -14.07 -15.00 15.59
CA GLY A 340 -15.02 -14.02 15.08
C GLY A 340 -14.43 -12.69 14.60
N PHE A 341 -13.12 -12.60 14.41
CA PHE A 341 -12.45 -11.47 13.76
C PHE A 341 -11.10 -11.91 13.20
N GLY A 342 -10.56 -11.19 12.22
CA GLY A 342 -9.27 -11.47 11.56
C GLY A 342 -9.41 -12.48 10.42
N LEU A 343 -8.39 -12.57 9.58
CA LEU A 343 -8.36 -13.51 8.46
C LEU A 343 -7.02 -14.23 8.42
N HIS A 344 -7.06 -15.53 8.08
CA HIS A 344 -5.88 -16.39 8.06
C HIS A 344 -4.89 -16.12 6.92
N THR A 345 -5.19 -15.19 6.00
CA THR A 345 -4.26 -14.72 4.96
C THR A 345 -3.54 -13.48 5.45
N ILE A 346 -2.29 -13.34 5.01
CA ILE A 346 -1.36 -12.35 5.55
C ILE A 346 -0.72 -11.58 4.40
N SER A 347 -0.56 -10.26 4.56
CA SER A 347 0.43 -9.45 3.85
C SER A 347 1.25 -8.73 4.93
N THR A 348 2.58 -8.75 4.88
CA THR A 348 3.43 -8.08 5.88
C THR A 348 4.00 -6.79 5.30
N HIS A 349 3.69 -5.66 5.92
CA HIS A 349 4.21 -4.35 5.58
C HIS A 349 5.32 -3.94 6.53
N GLU A 350 6.50 -3.57 5.98
CA GLU A 350 7.57 -2.93 6.73
C GLU A 350 7.37 -1.42 6.73
N HIS A 351 6.72 -0.95 7.78
CA HIS A 351 6.27 0.43 7.91
C HIS A 351 7.47 1.38 8.03
N ASN A 352 7.45 2.43 7.20
CA ASN A 352 8.53 3.40 6.96
C ASN A 352 9.69 2.90 6.10
N GLY A 353 9.60 1.67 5.58
CA GLY A 353 10.66 1.06 4.80
C GLY A 353 10.96 1.79 3.49
N HIS A 354 12.20 2.27 3.32
CA HIS A 354 12.74 2.56 1.99
C HIS A 354 13.11 1.24 1.29
N SER A 355 12.06 0.51 0.93
CA SER A 355 12.09 -0.89 0.51
C SER A 355 11.41 -1.05 -0.85
N PRO A 356 11.83 -2.04 -1.67
CA PRO A 356 11.18 -2.32 -2.95
C PRO A 356 9.73 -2.75 -2.80
N ALA A 357 8.88 -2.33 -3.75
CA ALA A 357 7.44 -2.59 -3.78
C ALA A 357 7.03 -4.07 -3.55
N GLU A 358 7.77 -5.04 -4.10
CA GLU A 358 7.44 -6.45 -3.93
C GLU A 358 7.67 -6.99 -2.50
N SER A 359 8.40 -6.23 -1.68
CA SER A 359 8.66 -6.50 -0.26
C SER A 359 8.07 -5.44 0.67
N ASP A 360 7.32 -4.47 0.12
CA ASP A 360 6.70 -3.39 0.87
C ASP A 360 5.47 -3.85 1.65
N GLY A 361 4.78 -4.91 1.19
CA GLY A 361 3.57 -5.41 1.84
C GLY A 361 2.26 -4.95 1.20
N TYR A 362 2.27 -4.72 -0.12
CA TYR A 362 1.08 -4.40 -0.91
C TYR A 362 -0.12 -5.27 -0.51
N THR A 363 -1.23 -4.62 -0.18
CA THR A 363 -2.36 -5.23 0.52
C THR A 363 -3.00 -6.42 -0.20
N ASN A 364 -2.92 -6.45 -1.54
CA ASN A 364 -3.46 -7.54 -2.37
C ASN A 364 -2.39 -8.56 -2.82
N ALA A 365 -1.19 -8.53 -2.23
CA ALA A 365 -0.14 -9.55 -2.40
C ALA A 365 -0.02 -10.45 -1.15
N PHE A 366 -1.15 -11.03 -0.74
CA PHE A 366 -1.25 -11.88 0.44
C PHE A 366 -0.96 -13.36 0.17
N PHE A 367 -0.65 -14.11 1.24
CA PHE A 367 -0.37 -15.55 1.19
C PHE A 367 -1.16 -16.36 2.23
N PHE A 368 -1.36 -17.65 1.94
CA PHE A 368 -2.28 -18.55 2.63
C PHE A 368 -1.59 -19.45 3.67
N PRO A 369 -2.36 -20.06 4.60
CA PRO A 369 -1.86 -21.11 5.46
C PRO A 369 -1.13 -22.24 4.72
N GLY A 370 0.00 -22.67 5.28
CA GLY A 370 0.89 -23.65 4.63
C GLY A 370 1.91 -23.05 3.66
N GLN A 371 1.75 -21.77 3.29
CA GLN A 371 2.69 -21.06 2.43
C GLN A 371 3.71 -20.25 3.25
N TYR A 372 4.74 -19.77 2.56
CA TYR A 372 5.61 -18.70 3.03
C TYR A 372 5.67 -17.55 2.01
N TYR A 373 6.13 -16.38 2.45
CA TYR A 373 6.51 -15.26 1.59
C TYR A 373 7.92 -14.82 1.95
N ASP A 374 8.77 -14.59 0.94
CA ASP A 374 10.11 -14.03 1.11
C ASP A 374 10.06 -12.50 0.93
N TYR A 375 10.22 -11.78 2.03
CA TYR A 375 10.38 -10.32 2.04
C TYR A 375 11.86 -10.00 2.08
N ARG A 376 12.33 -9.12 1.19
CA ARG A 376 13.75 -8.80 1.06
C ARG A 376 13.97 -7.30 1.18
N TRP A 377 14.59 -6.90 2.28
CA TRP A 377 14.87 -5.51 2.59
C TRP A 377 16.34 -5.18 2.27
N PRO A 378 16.61 -4.24 1.34
CA PRO A 378 17.96 -3.79 1.01
C PRO A 378 18.73 -3.20 2.20
N LEU A 379 18.01 -2.53 3.11
CA LEU A 379 18.57 -1.83 4.27
C LEU A 379 19.67 -0.84 3.86
N GLN A 380 19.32 0.05 2.95
CA GLN A 380 20.23 0.96 2.26
C GLN A 380 19.78 2.41 2.55
N LEU A 381 20.69 3.39 2.54
CA LEU A 381 20.34 4.79 2.75
C LEU A 381 19.71 5.39 1.49
N ALA A 382 18.52 5.98 1.60
CA ALA A 382 17.88 6.69 0.49
C ALA A 382 18.83 7.70 -0.20
N GLY A 383 18.64 7.92 -1.50
CA GLY A 383 19.59 8.68 -2.31
C GLY A 383 20.87 7.89 -2.65
N TYR A 384 20.83 6.56 -2.55
CA TYR A 384 21.93 5.64 -2.91
C TYR A 384 22.52 5.92 -4.29
N ASP A 385 21.66 6.25 -5.24
CA ASP A 385 22.01 6.45 -6.64
C ASP A 385 22.36 7.90 -6.96
N THR A 386 22.23 8.82 -6.01
CA THR A 386 22.31 10.27 -6.26
C THR A 386 23.24 11.04 -5.33
N ILE A 387 23.48 10.54 -4.10
CA ILE A 387 24.21 11.22 -3.04
C ILE A 387 25.27 10.29 -2.44
N ASN A 388 26.49 10.83 -2.20
CA ASN A 388 27.62 10.10 -1.61
C ASN A 388 27.86 8.74 -2.33
N THR A 389 27.79 8.75 -3.66
CA THR A 389 27.82 7.53 -4.48
C THR A 389 29.20 6.87 -4.55
N ASP A 390 30.25 7.55 -4.06
CA ASP A 390 31.60 7.01 -3.89
C ASP A 390 31.89 6.53 -2.44
N ALA A 391 30.89 6.58 -1.54
CA ALA A 391 30.97 6.12 -0.15
C ALA A 391 32.11 6.75 0.67
N HIS A 392 32.36 8.05 0.52
CA HIS A 392 33.43 8.73 1.25
C HIS A 392 33.00 9.26 2.64
N ASP A 393 31.71 9.56 2.84
CA ASP A 393 31.20 10.23 4.04
C ASP A 393 31.14 9.26 5.23
N PRO A 394 31.86 9.53 6.34
CA PRO A 394 31.87 8.61 7.48
C PRO A 394 30.53 8.52 8.22
N ARG A 395 29.58 9.44 7.98
CA ARG A 395 28.22 9.39 8.57
C ARG A 395 27.31 8.40 7.86
N ALA A 396 27.56 8.12 6.58
CA ALA A 396 26.91 7.05 5.83
C ALA A 396 27.72 5.76 5.96
N ALA A 397 27.43 4.96 6.99
CA ALA A 397 28.22 3.76 7.28
C ALA A 397 27.43 2.64 7.98
N PHE A 398 27.81 1.41 7.64
CA PHE A 398 27.48 0.18 8.34
C PHE A 398 28.22 0.09 9.69
N PRO A 399 27.52 -0.03 10.82
CA PRO A 399 28.16 -0.30 12.11
C PRO A 399 28.65 -1.76 12.19
N CYS A 400 29.92 -1.94 12.56
CA CYS A 400 30.60 -3.24 12.52
C CYS A 400 31.39 -3.57 13.78
N ALA A 401 31.59 -4.86 14.01
CA ALA A 401 32.53 -5.38 14.98
C ALA A 401 33.93 -5.55 14.36
N PRO A 402 35.02 -5.49 15.16
CA PRO A 402 36.37 -5.70 14.66
C PRO A 402 36.52 -6.98 13.85
N GLY A 403 37.09 -6.87 12.65
CA GLY A 403 37.32 -7.99 11.73
C GLY A 403 36.14 -8.35 10.84
N GLU A 404 34.96 -7.74 11.02
CA GLU A 404 33.86 -7.89 10.04
C GLU A 404 34.24 -7.24 8.71
N THR A 405 33.67 -7.78 7.63
CA THR A 405 33.82 -7.24 6.27
C THR A 405 32.46 -7.06 5.64
N LEU A 406 32.32 -6.03 4.81
CA LEU A 406 31.12 -5.76 4.03
C LEU A 406 31.52 -5.52 2.57
N PHE A 407 30.80 -6.12 1.62
CA PHE A 407 30.95 -5.75 0.22
C PHE A 407 30.28 -4.40 -0.03
N VAL A 408 31.02 -3.43 -0.54
CA VAL A 408 30.50 -2.09 -0.85
C VAL A 408 30.65 -1.84 -2.34
N ASN A 409 29.53 -1.50 -2.99
CA ASN A 409 29.46 -1.16 -4.41
C ASN A 409 29.73 0.34 -4.63
N ASP A 410 30.92 0.80 -4.26
CA ASP A 410 31.41 2.18 -4.43
C ASP A 410 32.22 2.36 -5.75
N ALA A 411 32.96 3.45 -5.90
CA ALA A 411 33.83 3.66 -7.07
C ALA A 411 34.97 2.61 -7.21
N ASN A 412 35.25 1.82 -6.16
CA ASN A 412 36.22 0.72 -6.15
C ASN A 412 35.59 -0.54 -5.50
N PRO A 413 34.61 -1.18 -6.17
CA PRO A 413 33.78 -2.22 -5.57
C PRO A 413 34.60 -3.36 -4.94
N GLY A 414 34.22 -3.79 -3.74
CA GLY A 414 34.91 -4.89 -3.07
C GLY A 414 34.59 -5.03 -1.59
N LEU A 415 35.15 -6.07 -0.98
CA LEU A 415 35.10 -6.26 0.47
C LEU A 415 35.92 -5.19 1.17
N LYS A 416 35.27 -4.42 2.01
CA LYS A 416 35.89 -3.47 2.93
C LYS A 416 35.92 -4.10 4.31
N THR A 417 36.99 -3.85 5.07
CA THR A 417 37.13 -4.34 6.44
C THR A 417 36.68 -3.25 7.41
N CYS A 418 36.08 -3.67 8.52
CA CYS A 418 35.71 -2.79 9.61
C CYS A 418 36.89 -1.92 10.04
N ASP A 419 36.71 -0.61 10.01
CA ASP A 419 37.67 0.39 10.46
C ASP A 419 37.01 1.25 11.52
N ASN A 420 37.58 1.28 12.73
CA ASN A 420 37.02 1.98 13.89
C ASN A 420 35.51 1.74 14.14
N GLY A 421 35.05 0.51 13.90
CA GLY A 421 33.67 0.11 14.16
C GLY A 421 32.66 0.54 13.07
N SER A 422 33.10 1.06 11.93
CA SER A 422 32.23 1.28 10.76
C SER A 422 32.85 0.81 9.44
N ILE A 423 31.99 0.63 8.44
CA ILE A 423 32.34 0.51 7.02
C ILE A 423 31.49 1.52 6.26
N LYS A 424 32.11 2.41 5.50
CA LYS A 424 31.41 3.45 4.73
C LYS A 424 30.57 2.84 3.61
N ILE A 425 29.40 3.41 3.37
CA ILE A 425 28.44 2.99 2.35
C ILE A 425 27.94 4.22 1.57
N ARG A 426 27.23 3.97 0.46
CA ARG A 426 26.59 5.00 -0.36
C ARG A 426 25.28 5.50 0.28
N GLY A 427 24.77 6.60 -0.25
CA GLY A 427 23.48 7.18 0.10
C GLY A 427 23.57 8.35 1.07
N ASP A 428 22.42 8.99 1.30
CA ASP A 428 22.33 10.20 2.08
C ASP A 428 22.18 9.89 3.57
N TRP A 429 23.21 10.17 4.36
CA TRP A 429 23.16 9.98 5.81
C TRP A 429 22.13 10.88 6.50
N ARG A 430 21.68 11.96 5.85
CA ARG A 430 20.59 12.81 6.35
C ARG A 430 19.26 12.07 6.38
N GLU A 431 19.16 10.98 5.63
CA GLU A 431 17.99 10.12 5.58
C GLU A 431 18.10 8.91 6.54
N THR A 432 18.95 8.99 7.57
CA THR A 432 19.16 7.87 8.49
C THR A 432 17.91 7.60 9.34
N MET A 433 17.39 6.39 9.21
CA MET A 433 16.26 5.83 9.95
C MET A 433 16.73 5.04 11.19
N SER A 434 15.82 4.79 12.14
CA SER A 434 16.16 4.20 13.45
C SER A 434 15.06 3.32 14.06
N THR A 435 13.81 3.79 14.18
CA THR A 435 12.68 3.08 14.82
C THR A 435 11.59 2.77 13.81
N HIS A 436 11.51 1.51 13.39
CA HIS A 436 10.54 0.96 12.47
C HIS A 436 9.66 -0.09 13.16
N TRP A 437 8.68 -0.56 12.42
CA TRP A 437 7.86 -1.71 12.80
C TRP A 437 7.32 -2.38 11.55
N PHE A 438 6.91 -3.63 11.66
CA PHE A 438 6.22 -4.30 10.57
C PHE A 438 5.01 -5.08 11.08
N HIS A 439 3.98 -5.15 10.25
CA HIS A 439 2.66 -5.60 10.67
C HIS A 439 1.85 -6.17 9.51
N ASP A 440 0.70 -6.76 9.81
CA ASP A 440 -0.24 -7.20 8.77
C ASP A 440 -0.77 -6.00 7.96
N HIS A 441 -1.01 -6.21 6.68
CA HIS A 441 -1.59 -5.25 5.74
C HIS A 441 -2.59 -5.95 4.81
N MET A 442 -3.27 -7.00 5.28
CA MET A 442 -4.21 -7.78 4.47
C MET A 442 -5.46 -6.95 4.12
N LEU A 443 -5.80 -6.87 2.82
CA LEU A 443 -6.94 -6.10 2.34
C LEU A 443 -8.23 -6.46 3.08
N ASP A 444 -8.87 -5.45 3.68
CA ASP A 444 -10.10 -5.48 4.51
C ASP A 444 -9.99 -6.14 5.90
N PHE A 445 -8.80 -6.59 6.30
CA PHE A 445 -8.56 -7.29 7.56
C PHE A 445 -7.34 -6.81 8.35
N THR A 446 -6.67 -5.73 7.92
CA THR A 446 -5.50 -5.15 8.59
C THR A 446 -5.79 -4.88 10.06
N ALA A 447 -6.87 -4.16 10.37
CA ALA A 447 -7.18 -3.78 11.75
C ALA A 447 -7.30 -5.01 12.64
N GLN A 448 -8.00 -6.02 12.15
CA GLN A 448 -8.29 -7.23 12.89
C GLN A 448 -7.03 -8.08 13.11
N ASN A 449 -6.19 -8.24 12.08
CA ASN A 449 -4.96 -9.05 12.16
C ASN A 449 -3.86 -8.37 12.99
N VAL A 450 -3.69 -7.05 12.84
CA VAL A 450 -2.81 -6.25 13.73
C VAL A 450 -3.32 -6.33 15.16
N TYR A 451 -4.64 -6.19 15.37
CA TYR A 451 -5.23 -6.27 16.71
C TYR A 451 -4.98 -7.63 17.37
N LYS A 452 -4.95 -8.73 16.61
CA LYS A 452 -4.62 -10.08 17.10
C LYS A 452 -3.16 -10.27 17.50
N GLY A 453 -2.23 -9.47 16.97
CA GLY A 453 -0.82 -9.57 17.29
C GLY A 453 0.16 -9.74 16.13
N ASN A 454 -0.29 -9.57 14.89
CA ASN A 454 0.62 -9.45 13.74
C ASN A 454 1.25 -8.04 13.71
N ALA A 455 2.16 -7.78 14.65
CA ALA A 455 2.95 -6.56 14.75
C ALA A 455 4.29 -6.82 15.47
N VAL A 456 5.36 -6.22 14.97
CA VAL A 456 6.76 -6.37 15.44
C VAL A 456 7.45 -5.02 15.39
N MET A 457 8.29 -4.71 16.37
CA MET A 457 9.21 -3.57 16.25
C MET A 457 10.49 -3.94 15.49
N MET A 458 11.09 -2.97 14.82
CA MET A 458 12.32 -3.11 14.06
C MET A 458 13.26 -1.93 14.35
N ASN A 459 14.47 -2.21 14.83
CA ASN A 459 15.47 -1.17 15.10
C ASN A 459 16.53 -1.18 13.99
N TYR A 460 16.76 -0.02 13.38
CA TYR A 460 17.84 0.25 12.45
C TYR A 460 19.02 0.86 13.18
N TYR A 461 20.22 0.35 12.91
CA TYR A 461 21.48 0.89 13.42
C TYR A 461 22.34 1.41 12.27
N SER A 462 23.02 2.53 12.52
CA SER A 462 23.86 3.25 11.56
C SER A 462 25.17 3.68 12.22
N ALA A 463 26.02 4.43 11.52
CA ALA A 463 27.17 5.08 12.16
C ALA A 463 26.77 6.19 13.14
N LEU A 464 25.62 6.86 12.91
CA LEU A 464 25.08 7.91 13.76
C LEU A 464 24.37 7.33 15.01
N ASP A 465 23.59 6.26 14.82
CA ASP A 465 22.96 5.48 15.90
C ASP A 465 23.56 4.07 15.92
N ARG A 466 24.77 3.95 16.48
CA ARG A 466 25.49 2.67 16.51
C ARG A 466 24.89 1.69 17.52
N GLY A 467 24.03 2.15 18.43
CA GLY A 467 23.66 1.37 19.61
C GLY A 467 24.87 1.02 20.47
N ASN A 468 25.85 1.92 20.56
CA ASN A 468 26.97 1.80 21.49
C ASN A 468 27.40 3.21 21.93
N GLU A 469 27.02 3.58 23.15
CA GLU A 469 27.24 4.93 23.68
C GLU A 469 28.70 5.22 24.10
N ALA A 470 29.59 4.22 24.08
CA ALA A 470 30.99 4.40 24.47
C ALA A 470 31.90 4.90 23.33
N ILE A 471 31.42 4.85 22.08
CA ILE A 471 32.22 5.25 20.91
C ILE A 471 32.05 6.76 20.66
N GLU A 472 33.14 7.51 20.79
CA GLU A 472 33.20 8.96 20.59
C GLU A 472 34.17 9.29 19.45
N ASP A 473 33.69 9.15 18.21
CA ASP A 473 34.45 9.32 16.97
C ASP A 473 34.07 10.60 16.19
N GLY A 474 33.16 11.40 16.74
CA GLY A 474 32.60 12.60 16.08
C GLY A 474 31.47 12.31 15.09
N VAL A 475 31.11 11.03 14.88
CA VAL A 475 29.98 10.60 14.03
C VAL A 475 28.87 10.02 14.90
N ASN A 476 29.19 9.08 15.79
CA ASN A 476 28.22 8.45 16.66
C ASN A 476 27.58 9.47 17.62
N LEU A 477 26.25 9.54 17.61
CA LEU A 477 25.47 10.42 18.48
C LEU A 477 25.49 9.94 19.94
N ARG A 478 25.85 8.68 20.20
CA ARG A 478 25.89 8.09 21.56
C ARG A 478 24.54 8.14 22.26
N LEU A 479 23.47 7.85 21.54
CA LEU A 479 22.12 7.69 22.12
C LEU A 479 22.17 6.64 23.24
N PRO A 480 21.39 6.82 24.34
CA PRO A 480 21.40 5.89 25.46
C PRO A 480 21.11 4.47 24.99
N SER A 481 22.06 3.56 25.18
CA SER A 481 21.99 2.20 24.63
C SER A 481 22.77 1.19 25.45
N GLY A 482 23.92 1.58 25.98
CA GLY A 482 24.89 0.69 26.64
C GLY A 482 26.12 0.44 25.78
N SER A 483 27.03 -0.39 26.26
CA SER A 483 28.35 -0.60 25.65
C SER A 483 28.89 -2.04 25.78
N ALA A 484 28.00 -2.98 26.13
CA ALA A 484 28.34 -4.40 26.30
C ALA A 484 28.63 -5.10 24.95
N LEU A 485 28.06 -4.60 23.86
CA LEU A 485 28.19 -5.09 22.49
C LEU A 485 28.86 -4.05 21.59
N PRO A 486 29.51 -4.45 20.48
CA PRO A 486 30.09 -3.51 19.52
C PRO A 486 29.06 -2.53 18.91
N TRP A 487 27.84 -3.00 18.68
CA TRP A 487 26.68 -2.25 18.19
C TRP A 487 25.39 -2.88 18.75
N GLY A 488 24.27 -2.18 18.62
CA GLY A 488 22.96 -2.75 18.95
C GLY A 488 22.69 -3.01 20.44
N ASN A 489 23.33 -2.29 21.35
CA ASN A 489 23.04 -2.41 22.78
C ASN A 489 21.59 -1.95 23.08
N ARG A 490 20.96 -2.65 24.03
CA ARG A 490 19.56 -2.49 24.44
C ARG A 490 19.42 -2.30 25.95
N ASP A 491 20.53 -2.14 26.64
CA ASP A 491 20.61 -1.99 28.10
C ASP A 491 19.85 -0.75 28.57
N TYR A 492 19.86 0.30 27.75
CA TYR A 492 19.23 1.59 28.02
C TYR A 492 18.41 2.11 26.83
N ASP A 493 18.15 1.27 25.84
CA ASP A 493 17.32 1.54 24.66
C ASP A 493 16.12 0.57 24.65
N VAL A 494 14.94 1.07 25.00
CA VAL A 494 13.76 0.25 25.34
C VAL A 494 12.63 0.49 24.34
N ASN A 495 12.27 -0.57 23.63
CA ASN A 495 11.10 -0.62 22.74
C ASN A 495 9.79 -0.78 23.54
N LEU A 496 8.80 0.05 23.23
CA LEU A 496 7.47 0.05 23.84
C LEU A 496 6.39 0.10 22.76
N VAL A 497 5.56 -0.93 22.68
CA VAL A 497 4.31 -0.91 21.91
C VAL A 497 3.16 -0.66 22.86
N VAL A 498 2.54 0.51 22.73
CA VAL A 498 1.38 0.93 23.50
C VAL A 498 0.14 0.74 22.64
N ALA A 499 -0.83 -0.04 23.12
CA ALA A 499 -2.05 -0.31 22.39
C ALA A 499 -3.23 -0.47 23.34
N ASP A 500 -4.40 0.04 22.98
CA ASP A 500 -5.62 -0.34 23.68
C ASP A 500 -6.12 -1.72 23.25
N LYS A 501 -6.58 -2.48 24.24
CA LYS A 501 -7.14 -3.81 24.08
C LYS A 501 -8.43 -3.96 24.88
N ALA A 502 -9.20 -4.97 24.53
CA ALA A 502 -10.42 -5.40 25.18
C ALA A 502 -10.49 -6.93 25.11
N TRP A 503 -11.23 -7.52 26.04
CA TRP A 503 -11.44 -8.95 26.06
C TRP A 503 -12.86 -9.30 26.46
N ASP A 504 -13.26 -10.52 26.09
CA ASP A 504 -14.55 -11.05 26.47
C ASP A 504 -14.62 -11.37 27.98
N GLN A 505 -15.78 -11.84 28.43
CA GLN A 505 -15.99 -12.18 29.85
C GLN A 505 -15.17 -13.39 30.31
N ASN A 506 -14.56 -14.15 29.38
CA ASN A 506 -13.64 -15.25 29.66
C ASN A 506 -12.16 -14.81 29.56
N GLY A 507 -11.90 -13.50 29.41
CA GLY A 507 -10.55 -12.95 29.34
C GLY A 507 -9.82 -13.26 28.04
N GLN A 508 -10.53 -13.66 26.98
CA GLN A 508 -9.97 -13.86 25.66
C GLN A 508 -10.00 -12.56 24.86
N LEU A 509 -8.93 -12.27 24.12
CA LEU A 509 -8.86 -11.10 23.25
C LEU A 509 -10.10 -11.01 22.37
N TRP A 510 -10.71 -9.83 22.34
CA TRP A 510 -11.95 -9.59 21.63
C TRP A 510 -11.91 -8.28 20.84
N PHE A 511 -12.57 -8.30 19.69
CA PHE A 511 -12.67 -7.18 18.76
C PHE A 511 -14.10 -7.09 18.23
N ASN A 512 -14.60 -5.87 18.03
CA ASN A 512 -15.90 -5.63 17.40
C ASN A 512 -15.72 -5.21 15.93
N PRO A 513 -15.78 -6.15 14.96
CA PRO A 513 -15.58 -5.84 13.53
C PRO A 513 -16.77 -5.09 12.90
N PHE A 514 -17.85 -4.88 13.66
CA PHE A 514 -19.05 -4.17 13.22
C PHE A 514 -18.99 -2.67 13.53
N ASN A 515 -18.00 -2.21 14.30
CA ASN A 515 -17.79 -0.79 14.54
C ASN A 515 -16.84 -0.23 13.46
N THR A 516 -17.39 0.26 12.37
CA THR A 516 -16.63 0.83 11.23
C THR A 516 -16.14 2.26 11.45
N ASP A 517 -16.59 2.90 12.55
CA ASP A 517 -16.18 4.26 12.92
C ASP A 517 -14.82 4.26 13.63
N GLY A 518 -14.31 3.10 14.05
CA GLY A 518 -13.08 2.96 14.84
C GLY A 518 -13.31 2.17 16.13
N PHE A 519 -12.59 1.06 16.29
CA PHE A 519 -12.70 0.21 17.48
C PHE A 519 -11.77 0.70 18.59
N LEU A 520 -12.32 0.89 19.79
CA LEU A 520 -11.56 1.30 20.96
C LEU A 520 -11.58 0.21 22.03
N GLY A 521 -10.41 -0.23 22.46
CA GLY A 521 -10.23 -1.01 23.67
C GLY A 521 -10.47 -0.19 24.94
N ASP A 522 -10.75 -0.87 26.04
CA ASP A 522 -10.96 -0.27 27.36
C ASP A 522 -9.78 -0.45 28.32
N GLN A 523 -8.69 -1.06 27.87
CA GLN A 523 -7.51 -1.33 28.68
C GLN A 523 -6.25 -1.01 27.89
N ILE A 524 -5.32 -0.24 28.46
CA ILE A 524 -4.02 -0.02 27.82
C ILE A 524 -3.09 -1.18 28.15
N LEU A 525 -2.49 -1.77 27.12
CA LEU A 525 -1.36 -2.69 27.27
C LEU A 525 -0.07 -2.02 26.80
N VAL A 526 1.04 -2.38 27.46
CA VAL A 526 2.40 -2.08 27.00
C VAL A 526 3.11 -3.41 26.76
N ASN A 527 3.63 -3.63 25.55
CA ASN A 527 4.23 -4.89 25.13
C ASN A 527 3.32 -6.10 25.44
N TRP A 528 2.02 -5.96 25.18
CA TRP A 528 0.98 -6.96 25.45
C TRP A 528 0.68 -7.26 26.92
N GLN A 529 1.15 -6.43 27.85
CA GLN A 529 0.87 -6.61 29.27
C GLN A 529 0.04 -5.48 29.86
N TYR A 530 -0.88 -5.86 30.75
CA TYR A 530 -1.72 -4.93 31.50
C TYR A 530 -0.88 -4.21 32.56
N GLU A 531 -0.81 -2.88 32.43
CA GLU A 531 -0.17 -1.94 33.35
C GLU A 531 1.13 -2.44 34.01
N PRO A 532 2.19 -2.73 33.25
CA PRO A 532 3.40 -3.36 33.78
C PRO A 532 4.32 -2.38 34.51
N ARG A 533 5.29 -2.93 35.26
CA ARG A 533 6.42 -2.18 35.84
C ARG A 533 7.74 -2.50 35.13
N LEU A 534 8.61 -1.50 34.99
CA LEU A 534 9.98 -1.64 34.50
C LEU A 534 10.96 -1.13 35.56
N LYS A 535 12.03 -1.89 35.84
CA LYS A 535 13.16 -1.37 36.61
C LYS A 535 14.08 -0.60 35.67
N VAL A 536 14.50 0.59 36.08
CA VAL A 536 15.42 1.45 35.32
C VAL A 536 16.57 1.88 36.22
N ARG A 537 17.78 2.00 35.67
CA ARG A 537 18.94 2.56 36.39
C ARG A 537 18.81 4.09 36.53
N ALA A 538 19.37 4.67 37.59
CA ALA A 538 19.48 6.11 37.76
C ALA A 538 20.48 6.72 36.76
N ARG A 539 20.07 6.83 35.49
CA ARG A 539 20.83 7.34 34.33
C ARG A 539 19.88 7.65 33.16
N SER A 540 20.41 8.05 32.01
CA SER A 540 19.62 8.28 30.80
C SER A 540 19.19 6.96 30.13
N TYR A 541 17.96 6.94 29.63
CA TYR A 541 17.34 5.88 28.83
C TYR A 541 16.69 6.48 27.59
N ARG A 542 16.75 5.78 26.46
CA ARG A 542 15.92 6.00 25.27
C ARG A 542 14.72 5.07 25.33
N PHE A 543 13.53 5.61 25.09
CA PHE A 543 12.30 4.85 24.91
C PHE A 543 11.80 5.04 23.48
N ARG A 544 11.66 3.95 22.73
CA ARG A 544 11.12 3.91 21.38
C ARG A 544 9.65 3.51 21.45
N ILE A 545 8.76 4.49 21.38
CA ILE A 545 7.33 4.33 21.68
C ILE A 545 6.54 4.26 20.39
N LEU A 546 5.94 3.11 20.09
CA LEU A 546 4.98 2.93 18.99
C LEU A 546 3.55 2.95 19.54
N ASN A 547 2.66 3.73 18.91
CA ASN A 547 1.22 3.52 19.05
C ASN A 547 0.77 2.36 18.14
N GLY A 548 0.67 1.16 18.72
CA GLY A 548 0.23 -0.07 18.05
C GLY A 548 -1.27 -0.35 18.20
N SER A 549 -2.07 0.68 18.48
CA SER A 549 -3.53 0.59 18.48
C SER A 549 -4.07 0.46 17.05
N VAL A 550 -5.38 0.30 16.90
CA VAL A 550 -6.06 0.28 15.58
C VAL A 550 -6.83 1.55 15.30
N SER A 551 -7.36 2.22 16.33
CA SER A 551 -8.14 3.46 16.19
C SER A 551 -7.89 4.48 17.30
N ARG A 552 -7.09 4.15 18.31
CA ARG A 552 -6.87 5.01 19.48
C ARG A 552 -5.65 5.91 19.34
N TYR A 553 -5.82 7.15 19.80
CA TYR A 553 -4.76 8.13 19.96
C TYR A 553 -4.33 8.21 21.42
N PHE A 554 -3.07 8.56 21.65
CA PHE A 554 -2.54 8.76 23.01
C PHE A 554 -1.98 10.16 23.17
N ARG A 555 -1.98 10.66 24.41
CA ARG A 555 -1.25 11.87 24.81
C ARG A 555 -0.58 11.57 26.13
N ILE A 556 0.72 11.30 26.08
CA ILE A 556 1.45 10.65 27.17
C ILE A 556 2.20 11.69 27.99
N ALA A 557 1.90 11.79 29.28
CA ALA A 557 2.64 12.56 30.26
C ALA A 557 3.59 11.69 31.08
N VAL A 558 4.65 12.29 31.60
CA VAL A 558 5.62 11.63 32.49
C VAL A 558 5.68 12.33 33.84
N VAL A 559 5.39 11.58 34.92
CA VAL A 559 5.36 12.14 36.27
C VAL A 559 6.05 11.26 37.30
N ARG A 560 6.62 11.89 38.33
CA ARG A 560 7.17 11.22 39.51
C ARG A 560 6.19 11.32 40.67
N GLU A 561 5.95 10.20 41.36
CA GLU A 561 5.21 10.17 42.63
C GLU A 561 6.09 10.69 43.79
N ILE A 562 5.50 11.55 44.62
CA ILE A 562 6.12 12.21 45.77
C ILE A 562 5.27 11.89 47.00
N ALA A 563 5.91 11.43 48.07
CA ALA A 563 5.24 11.22 49.35
C ALA A 563 4.82 12.56 49.98
N GLY A 564 3.59 12.62 50.49
CA GLY A 564 2.97 13.84 51.02
C GLY A 564 2.42 14.75 49.93
N ASN A 565 2.16 16.01 50.29
CA ASN A 565 1.51 17.02 49.43
C ASN A 565 2.51 18.04 48.84
N GLY A 566 3.81 17.72 48.82
CA GLY A 566 4.87 18.65 48.39
C GLY A 566 5.14 18.67 46.88
N GLY A 567 4.46 17.83 46.10
CA GLY A 567 4.53 17.83 44.64
C GLY A 567 3.73 18.95 44.00
N GLU A 568 3.84 19.05 42.68
CA GLU A 568 3.17 20.03 41.84
C GLU A 568 1.66 19.79 41.73
N PHE A 569 1.26 18.52 41.59
CA PHE A 569 -0.13 18.10 41.44
C PHE A 569 -0.56 17.21 42.61
N PRO A 570 -1.78 17.41 43.16
CA PRO A 570 -2.30 16.53 44.19
C PRO A 570 -2.57 15.13 43.62
N GLY A 571 -2.31 14.09 44.41
CA GLY A 571 -2.79 12.75 44.11
C GLY A 571 -4.22 12.51 44.60
N PRO A 572 -4.69 11.25 44.60
CA PRO A 572 -6.04 10.92 45.02
C PRO A 572 -6.33 11.40 46.45
N ALA A 573 -7.55 11.87 46.71
CA ALA A 573 -7.93 12.39 48.02
C ALA A 573 -7.64 11.36 49.13
N GLY A 574 -6.90 11.76 50.16
CA GLY A 574 -6.53 10.90 51.29
C GLY A 574 -5.37 9.93 51.05
N SER A 575 -4.77 9.91 49.85
CA SER A 575 -3.64 9.02 49.52
C SER A 575 -2.31 9.42 50.16
N ASN A 576 -2.18 10.68 50.61
CA ASN A 576 -0.92 11.28 51.06
C ASN A 576 0.20 11.14 50.01
N VAL A 577 -0.15 11.24 48.73
CA VAL A 577 0.80 11.35 47.62
C VAL A 577 0.48 12.56 46.75
N SER A 578 1.51 13.10 46.12
CA SER A 578 1.45 14.15 45.10
C SER A 578 2.39 13.78 43.96
N TYR A 579 2.38 14.56 42.89
CA TYR A 579 3.16 14.27 41.69
C TYR A 579 3.91 15.49 41.21
N ALA A 580 5.05 15.29 40.56
CA ALA A 580 5.77 16.33 39.83
C ALA A 580 6.06 15.86 38.40
N ARG A 581 6.02 16.78 37.45
CA ARG A 581 6.42 16.51 36.06
C ARG A 581 7.87 16.05 35.97
N VAL A 582 8.14 15.13 35.05
CA VAL A 582 9.48 14.66 34.70
C VAL A 582 9.80 15.13 33.28
N PRO A 583 10.63 16.17 33.13
CA PRO A 583 11.07 16.62 31.81
C PRO A 583 11.81 15.54 31.03
N PHE A 584 11.63 15.55 29.71
CA PHE A 584 12.29 14.67 28.76
C PHE A 584 12.57 15.40 27.44
N HIS A 585 13.34 14.76 26.56
CA HIS A 585 13.62 15.26 25.22
C HIS A 585 13.15 14.26 24.17
N MET A 586 12.46 14.71 23.14
CA MET A 586 12.21 13.89 21.95
C MET A 586 13.40 14.02 20.99
N VAL A 587 13.93 12.90 20.53
CA VAL A 587 15.10 12.83 19.63
C VAL A 587 14.79 12.18 18.28
N GLY A 588 13.65 11.50 18.19
CA GLY A 588 13.13 10.97 16.95
C GLY A 588 11.60 10.90 16.96
N ASN A 589 11.02 10.93 15.76
CA ASN A 589 9.60 10.68 15.53
C ASN A 589 9.43 9.49 14.56
N ASP A 590 8.27 9.42 13.91
CA ASP A 590 7.94 8.46 12.87
C ASP A 590 8.88 8.55 11.67
N GLY A 591 9.28 9.75 11.23
CA GLY A 591 10.41 9.93 10.30
C GLY A 591 11.80 9.90 10.96
N ASN A 592 11.92 9.17 12.07
CA ASN A 592 13.16 8.86 12.77
C ASN A 592 13.92 10.06 13.35
N LEU A 593 15.25 10.00 13.35
CA LEU A 593 16.12 10.94 14.07
C LEU A 593 15.94 12.35 13.53
N MET A 594 15.70 13.29 14.45
CA MET A 594 15.44 14.69 14.11
C MET A 594 16.74 15.51 14.03
N GLU A 595 16.64 16.73 13.51
CA GLU A 595 17.71 17.72 13.49
C GLU A 595 18.12 18.17 14.89
N HIS A 596 17.13 18.34 15.76
CA HIS A 596 17.30 18.83 17.12
C HIS A 596 16.52 18.00 18.13
N ALA A 597 17.02 17.94 19.36
CA ALA A 597 16.33 17.32 20.48
C ALA A 597 15.30 18.31 21.06
N VAL A 598 14.01 17.97 20.99
CA VAL A 598 12.92 18.87 21.37
C VAL A 598 12.68 18.77 22.89
N PRO A 599 12.82 19.86 23.66
CA PRO A 599 12.71 19.82 25.12
C PRO A 599 11.25 19.94 25.59
N PHE A 600 10.72 18.89 26.20
CA PHE A 600 9.40 18.88 26.86
C PHE A 600 9.57 19.26 28.34
N ASP A 601 10.14 20.43 28.60
CA ASP A 601 10.52 20.92 29.93
C ASP A 601 9.79 22.22 30.33
N GLY A 602 8.90 22.71 29.46
CA GLY A 602 8.16 23.95 29.65
C GLY A 602 8.96 25.23 29.41
N SER A 603 10.16 25.13 28.82
CA SER A 603 10.99 26.30 28.48
C SER A 603 10.58 26.98 27.17
N MET A 604 9.79 26.30 26.31
CA MET A 604 9.36 26.76 25.00
C MET A 604 7.87 26.55 24.79
N ASP A 605 7.30 27.38 23.92
CA ASP A 605 5.99 27.15 23.30
C ASP A 605 6.24 26.26 22.07
N LEU A 606 5.73 25.03 22.11
CA LEU A 606 6.13 23.97 21.18
C LEU A 606 5.17 23.84 19.99
N ASP A 607 3.90 24.25 20.14
CA ASP A 607 2.88 24.29 19.09
C ASP A 607 2.59 25.70 18.55
N GLY A 608 3.09 26.74 19.20
CA GLY A 608 2.93 28.13 18.77
C GLY A 608 1.58 28.73 19.16
N ASP A 609 0.91 28.17 20.17
CA ASP A 609 -0.39 28.64 20.66
C ASP A 609 -0.27 29.74 21.73
N GLY A 610 0.94 30.00 22.23
CA GLY A 610 1.27 30.95 23.27
C GLY A 610 1.38 30.36 24.68
N ASP A 611 1.05 29.07 24.89
CA ASP A 611 1.19 28.36 26.16
C ASP A 611 2.45 27.48 26.18
N LYS A 612 3.33 27.72 27.15
CA LYS A 612 4.55 26.92 27.33
C LYS A 612 4.35 25.66 28.17
N GLN A 613 3.19 25.49 28.79
CA GLN A 613 2.94 24.46 29.79
C GLN A 613 2.08 23.30 29.28
N ASN A 614 1.32 23.50 28.20
CA ASN A 614 0.48 22.49 27.54
C ASN A 614 1.27 21.22 27.10
N HIS A 615 2.56 21.36 26.79
CA HIS A 615 3.50 20.29 26.43
C HIS A 615 4.66 20.12 27.43
N ASN A 616 4.59 20.68 28.62
CA ASN A 616 5.63 20.44 29.63
C ASN A 616 5.48 19.04 30.24
N ALA A 617 6.46 18.18 29.99
CA ALA A 617 6.45 16.74 30.31
C ALA A 617 5.24 15.98 29.74
N ILE A 618 4.68 16.46 28.62
CA ILE A 618 3.53 15.88 27.92
C ILE A 618 3.85 15.81 26.43
N LEU A 619 3.93 14.60 25.88
CA LEU A 619 4.12 14.37 24.45
C LEU A 619 2.97 15.01 23.64
N PRO A 620 3.21 15.42 22.39
CA PRO A 620 2.12 15.75 21.49
C PRO A 620 1.24 14.50 21.31
N THR A 621 0.02 14.72 20.84
CA THR A 621 -0.88 13.63 20.48
C THR A 621 -0.17 12.66 19.54
N GLN A 622 -0.23 11.36 19.84
CA GLN A 622 0.35 10.28 19.07
C GLN A 622 -0.79 9.51 18.39
N GLY A 623 -0.90 9.65 17.08
CA GLY A 623 -1.78 8.88 16.22
C GLY A 623 -1.33 7.43 16.08
N ILE A 624 -2.19 6.62 15.48
CA ILE A 624 -1.90 5.22 15.19
C ILE A 624 -0.69 5.17 14.24
N ALA A 625 0.21 4.20 14.46
CA ALA A 625 1.46 4.00 13.73
C ALA A 625 2.54 5.07 13.91
N GLU A 626 2.28 6.19 14.58
CA GLU A 626 3.34 7.14 14.89
C GLU A 626 4.29 6.57 15.94
N ARG A 627 5.57 6.89 15.80
CA ARG A 627 6.65 6.50 16.71
C ARG A 627 7.23 7.75 17.35
N PHE A 628 7.56 7.70 18.63
CA PHE A 628 8.29 8.74 19.32
C PHE A 628 9.46 8.14 20.10
N ASP A 629 10.65 8.65 19.85
CA ASP A 629 11.86 8.30 20.57
C ASP A 629 12.18 9.40 21.57
N ILE A 630 12.07 9.09 22.86
CA ILE A 630 12.35 10.06 23.94
C ILE A 630 13.51 9.63 24.82
N ILE A 631 14.24 10.61 25.34
CA ILE A 631 15.27 10.43 26.35
C ILE A 631 14.79 10.96 27.69
N ILE A 632 14.80 10.08 28.70
CA ILE A 632 14.52 10.42 30.10
C ILE A 632 15.79 10.19 30.91
N ASN A 633 16.21 11.18 31.69
CA ASN A 633 17.35 11.06 32.61
C ASN A 633 16.88 10.83 34.06
N PHE A 634 16.97 9.59 34.52
CA PHE A 634 16.55 9.17 35.88
C PHE A 634 17.55 9.53 36.99
N ALA A 635 18.60 10.32 36.69
CA ALA A 635 19.55 10.86 37.67
C ALA A 635 19.43 12.39 37.84
N LYS A 636 18.58 13.06 37.05
CA LYS A 636 18.35 14.51 37.07
C LYS A 636 16.98 14.85 37.67
N ASN A 637 16.64 16.15 37.70
CA ASN A 637 15.31 16.65 38.08
C ASN A 637 14.84 16.20 39.48
N GLY A 638 15.81 16.04 40.39
CA GLY A 638 15.59 15.60 41.77
C GLY A 638 15.17 14.12 41.92
N ILE A 639 15.25 13.32 40.84
CA ILE A 639 14.92 11.89 40.87
C ILE A 639 15.97 11.14 41.67
N LYS A 640 15.51 10.19 42.50
CA LYS A 640 16.33 9.39 43.40
C LYS A 640 16.05 7.92 43.21
N THR A 641 17.00 7.09 43.61
CA THR A 641 16.78 5.64 43.73
C THR A 641 15.55 5.35 44.62
N GLY A 642 14.70 4.44 44.16
CA GLY A 642 13.45 4.07 44.81
C GLY A 642 12.25 4.90 44.36
N ASP A 643 12.45 6.02 43.66
CA ASP A 643 11.35 6.80 43.10
C ASP A 643 10.56 5.99 42.07
N LYS A 644 9.26 6.27 42.01
CA LYS A 644 8.34 5.72 41.01
C LYS A 644 7.98 6.81 40.01
N ILE A 645 8.18 6.51 38.75
CA ILE A 645 7.81 7.34 37.61
C ILE A 645 6.69 6.64 36.85
N TYR A 646 5.75 7.39 36.31
CA TYR A 646 4.62 6.86 35.57
C TYR A 646 4.50 7.52 34.21
N PHE A 647 4.15 6.71 33.21
CA PHE A 647 3.48 7.20 32.01
C PHE A 647 1.98 7.28 32.27
N VAL A 648 1.40 8.40 31.84
CA VAL A 648 -0.01 8.75 32.06
C VAL A 648 -0.63 9.14 30.74
N ASN A 649 -1.68 8.45 30.30
CA ASN A 649 -2.44 8.87 29.14
C ASN A 649 -3.46 9.93 29.54
N LEU A 650 -3.52 11.02 28.77
CA LEU A 650 -4.44 12.14 28.93
C LEU A 650 -5.46 12.23 27.79
N MET A 651 -5.36 11.35 26.78
CA MET A 651 -6.22 11.41 25.61
C MET A 651 -7.52 10.62 25.85
N GLU A 652 -8.62 11.37 26.00
CA GLU A 652 -9.97 10.82 26.05
C GLU A 652 -10.49 10.58 24.63
N HIS A 653 -11.12 9.44 24.43
CA HIS A 653 -12.05 9.24 23.34
C HIS A 653 -13.47 9.12 23.91
N GLN A 654 -14.48 9.34 23.06
CA GLN A 654 -15.88 9.01 23.39
C GLN A 654 -16.51 8.13 22.30
N THR A 655 -15.91 8.11 21.11
CA THR A 655 -16.36 7.34 19.96
C THR A 655 -15.14 6.96 19.12
N GLY A 656 -15.31 6.04 18.18
CA GLY A 656 -14.26 5.70 17.21
C GLY A 656 -13.82 6.86 16.33
N LYS A 657 -14.63 7.93 16.24
CA LYS A 657 -14.41 9.03 15.29
C LYS A 657 -13.09 9.79 15.46
N GLY A 658 -12.54 9.76 16.67
CA GLY A 658 -11.28 10.39 16.98
C GLY A 658 -11.20 10.87 18.42
N PRO A 659 -10.05 11.47 18.78
CA PRO A 659 -9.82 12.04 20.09
C PRO A 659 -10.77 13.21 20.39
N GLN A 660 -11.00 13.48 21.68
CA GLN A 660 -11.66 14.71 22.10
C GLN A 660 -10.82 15.95 21.74
N LYS A 661 -11.50 17.08 21.53
CA LYS A 661 -10.88 18.35 21.12
C LYS A 661 -10.24 19.12 22.28
N ASP A 662 -10.71 18.87 23.50
CA ASP A 662 -10.24 19.56 24.70
C ASP A 662 -9.32 18.63 25.49
N PRO A 663 -8.08 19.04 25.81
CA PRO A 663 -7.17 18.19 26.57
C PRO A 663 -7.65 18.02 28.01
N LEU A 664 -7.56 16.80 28.53
CA LEU A 664 -7.79 16.56 29.96
C LEU A 664 -6.66 17.16 30.80
N SER A 665 -7.04 17.75 31.93
CA SER A 665 -6.09 18.27 32.91
C SER A 665 -5.29 17.13 33.55
N LEU A 666 -3.96 17.21 33.46
CA LEU A 666 -3.05 16.29 34.17
C LEU A 666 -3.35 16.24 35.67
N ALA A 667 -3.68 17.39 36.28
CA ALA A 667 -4.03 17.46 37.69
C ALA A 667 -5.33 16.70 38.01
N ASP A 668 -6.35 16.79 37.14
CA ASP A 668 -7.62 16.11 37.35
C ASP A 668 -7.49 14.59 37.17
N VAL A 669 -6.65 14.13 36.24
CA VAL A 669 -6.35 12.70 36.04
C VAL A 669 -5.56 12.14 37.24
N LEU A 670 -4.52 12.84 37.70
CA LEU A 670 -3.67 12.37 38.81
C LEU A 670 -4.37 12.38 40.18
N SER A 671 -5.28 13.33 40.39
CA SER A 671 -6.09 13.43 41.60
C SER A 671 -7.31 12.50 41.58
N GLU A 672 -7.52 11.75 40.50
CA GLU A 672 -8.69 10.91 40.25
C GLU A 672 -10.03 11.69 40.26
N LYS A 673 -9.98 13.01 40.03
CA LYS A 673 -11.19 13.79 39.76
C LYS A 673 -11.81 13.40 38.42
N TYR A 674 -10.97 13.10 37.43
CA TYR A 674 -11.36 12.34 36.24
C TYR A 674 -10.96 10.88 36.44
N LYS A 675 -11.96 10.01 36.64
CA LYS A 675 -11.76 8.57 36.83
C LYS A 675 -12.96 7.80 36.31
N ALA A 676 -12.73 6.98 35.30
CA ALA A 676 -13.72 6.04 34.81
C ALA A 676 -14.07 5.04 35.92
N VAL A 677 -15.37 4.77 36.09
CA VAL A 677 -15.88 3.80 37.05
C VAL A 677 -16.89 2.89 36.37
N ILE A 678 -17.00 1.66 36.85
CA ILE A 678 -18.05 0.75 36.40
C ILE A 678 -19.31 1.00 37.22
N LYS A 679 -20.44 1.26 36.56
CA LYS A 679 -21.77 1.26 37.18
C LYS A 679 -22.60 0.07 36.69
N GLN A 680 -23.62 -0.31 37.45
CA GLN A 680 -24.59 -1.32 37.04
C GLN A 680 -25.77 -0.64 36.35
N GLY A 681 -25.87 -0.80 35.04
CA GLY A 681 -26.99 -0.35 34.21
C GLY A 681 -28.04 -1.44 33.98
N SER A 682 -29.12 -1.10 33.26
CA SER A 682 -30.20 -2.05 32.95
C SER A 682 -29.78 -3.18 32.00
N LYS A 683 -28.68 -3.01 31.26
CA LYS A 683 -28.08 -4.01 30.36
C LYS A 683 -26.84 -4.71 30.95
N GLY A 684 -26.47 -4.42 32.21
CA GLY A 684 -25.29 -4.96 32.88
C GLY A 684 -24.25 -3.90 33.26
N PRO A 685 -23.01 -4.30 33.57
CA PRO A 685 -21.94 -3.36 33.90
C PRO A 685 -21.58 -2.50 32.68
N GLU A 686 -21.38 -1.22 32.90
CA GLU A 686 -20.98 -0.25 31.87
C GLU A 686 -20.01 0.79 32.45
N TRP A 687 -19.13 1.32 31.62
CA TRP A 687 -18.23 2.41 31.98
C TRP A 687 -19.01 3.72 32.15
N ASP A 688 -18.65 4.51 33.16
CA ASP A 688 -19.25 5.79 33.51
C ASP A 688 -18.16 6.77 33.96
N LYS A 689 -18.42 8.08 33.83
CA LYS A 689 -17.55 9.17 34.28
C LYS A 689 -16.15 9.23 33.62
N GLY A 690 -15.99 8.65 32.43
CA GLY A 690 -14.80 8.87 31.60
C GLY A 690 -14.29 7.62 30.87
N ASP A 691 -13.18 7.78 30.16
CA ASP A 691 -12.45 6.75 29.43
C ASP A 691 -11.55 5.93 30.36
N PRO A 692 -11.75 4.61 30.47
CA PRO A 692 -10.91 3.76 31.32
C PRO A 692 -9.45 3.70 30.90
N VAL A 693 -9.11 4.10 29.66
CA VAL A 693 -7.71 4.18 29.22
C VAL A 693 -7.02 5.50 29.59
N VAL A 694 -7.72 6.46 30.19
CA VAL A 694 -7.11 7.69 30.72
C VAL A 694 -6.60 7.42 32.13
N GLY A 695 -5.32 7.67 32.36
CA GLY A 695 -4.66 7.39 33.63
C GLY A 695 -3.26 6.82 33.49
N LYS A 696 -2.71 6.39 34.63
CA LYS A 696 -1.38 5.78 34.69
C LYS A 696 -1.43 4.39 34.04
N PHE A 697 -0.53 4.09 33.12
CA PHE A 697 -0.53 2.81 32.40
C PHE A 697 0.81 2.07 32.39
N MET A 698 1.89 2.70 32.86
CA MET A 698 3.19 2.04 33.03
C MET A 698 3.94 2.68 34.19
N GLN A 699 4.60 1.86 35.01
CA GLN A 699 5.44 2.31 36.11
C GLN A 699 6.92 2.01 35.83
N MET A 700 7.79 2.96 36.14
CA MET A 700 9.24 2.80 36.15
C MET A 700 9.77 2.97 37.57
N VAL A 701 10.60 2.04 38.03
CA VAL A 701 11.15 2.03 39.40
C VAL A 701 12.66 2.22 39.33
N VAL A 702 13.14 3.35 39.87
CA VAL A 702 14.55 3.74 39.78
C VAL A 702 15.43 2.89 40.68
N GLN A 703 16.46 2.29 40.10
CA GLN A 703 17.48 1.45 40.73
C GLN A 703 18.82 2.19 40.80
N PRO A 704 19.72 1.82 41.74
CA PRO A 704 21.07 2.36 41.77
C PRO A 704 21.81 2.08 40.46
N TYR A 705 22.63 3.04 40.05
CA TYR A 705 23.61 2.89 38.97
C TYR A 705 24.99 3.29 39.50
N SER A 706 25.96 2.38 39.36
CA SER A 706 27.34 2.59 39.83
C SER A 706 28.31 2.95 38.70
N GLY A 707 27.88 2.85 37.44
CA GLY A 707 28.69 3.23 36.30
C GLY A 707 28.65 4.73 36.03
N THR A 708 29.34 5.14 34.98
CA THR A 708 29.25 6.50 34.43
C THR A 708 28.26 6.48 33.26
N ASP A 709 27.34 7.44 33.23
CA ASP A 709 26.48 7.64 32.07
C ASP A 709 27.26 8.46 31.05
N VAL A 710 27.61 7.80 29.93
CA VAL A 710 28.40 8.40 28.86
C VAL A 710 27.56 8.63 27.60
N SER A 711 26.25 8.45 27.70
CA SER A 711 25.32 8.78 26.61
C SER A 711 25.27 10.28 26.37
N MET A 712 24.81 10.67 25.17
CA MET A 712 24.65 12.09 24.83
C MET A 712 23.75 12.84 25.82
N ASN A 713 24.05 14.12 26.02
CA ASN A 713 23.16 15.04 26.70
C ASN A 713 22.23 15.70 25.66
N PRO A 714 20.93 15.38 25.60
CA PRO A 714 20.03 15.95 24.59
C PRO A 714 19.88 17.48 24.68
N ALA A 715 20.12 18.07 25.85
CA ALA A 715 20.10 19.52 26.01
C ALA A 715 21.16 20.29 25.19
N ASP A 716 22.20 19.58 24.71
CA ASP A 716 23.25 20.12 23.84
C ASP A 716 22.79 20.22 22.38
N TYR A 717 21.67 19.59 22.03
CA TYR A 717 21.10 19.50 20.68
C TYR A 717 19.75 20.22 20.54
N GLU A 718 19.36 21.02 21.53
CA GLU A 718 18.09 21.76 21.51
C GLU A 718 18.02 22.78 20.37
N PRO A 719 16.84 23.03 19.79
CA PRO A 719 16.66 24.12 18.85
C PRO A 719 16.88 25.48 19.54
N ALA A 720 16.96 26.55 18.74
CA ALA A 720 17.05 27.91 19.28
C ALA A 720 15.83 28.23 20.17
N LYS A 721 16.06 28.85 21.31
CA LYS A 721 15.00 29.26 22.25
C LYS A 721 15.25 30.65 22.84
N PRO A 722 14.25 31.32 23.42
CA PRO A 722 14.43 32.68 23.93
C PRO A 722 15.65 32.79 24.87
N GLY A 723 16.65 33.58 24.46
CA GLY A 723 17.89 33.78 25.22
C GLY A 723 18.97 32.69 25.09
N LYS A 724 18.77 31.66 24.25
CA LYS A 724 19.77 30.60 23.97
C LYS A 724 19.78 30.26 22.48
N ALA A 725 20.94 30.37 21.84
CA ALA A 725 21.11 29.95 20.44
C ALA A 725 20.87 28.43 20.28
N ALA A 726 20.63 27.99 19.05
CA ALA A 726 20.51 26.57 18.74
C ALA A 726 21.78 25.82 19.19
N GLY A 727 21.58 24.59 19.67
CA GLY A 727 22.65 23.67 20.02
C GLY A 727 23.28 23.03 18.79
N LYS A 728 23.90 21.86 19.02
CA LYS A 728 24.40 21.00 17.96
C LYS A 728 23.25 20.42 17.14
N THR A 729 23.54 20.08 15.89
CA THR A 729 22.65 19.34 15.01
C THR A 729 22.91 17.84 15.14
N MET A 730 21.85 17.03 15.26
CA MET A 730 21.94 15.57 15.14
C MET A 730 21.96 15.19 13.65
N ILE A 731 20.86 15.42 12.93
CA ILE A 731 20.74 15.15 11.50
C ILE A 731 19.99 16.29 10.78
N PRO A 732 20.65 17.09 9.90
CA PRO A 732 19.97 18.17 9.20
C PRO A 732 18.96 17.63 8.19
N LEU A 733 17.89 18.39 7.94
CA LEU A 733 16.91 18.04 6.90
C LEU A 733 17.55 17.94 5.51
N THR A 734 16.99 17.06 4.67
CA THR A 734 17.38 16.97 3.26
C THR A 734 16.89 18.17 2.46
N LEU A 735 15.75 18.76 2.85
CA LEU A 735 15.20 20.01 2.34
C LEU A 735 15.01 21.01 3.48
N ASP A 736 15.83 22.07 3.49
CA ASP A 736 15.58 23.22 4.37
C ASP A 736 14.47 24.08 3.77
N ARG A 737 13.28 24.04 4.39
CA ARG A 737 12.11 24.78 3.93
C ARG A 737 12.31 26.30 3.95
N ASP A 738 13.24 26.83 4.73
CA ASP A 738 13.48 28.28 4.79
C ASP A 738 14.54 28.74 3.76
N ASP A 739 15.20 27.80 3.05
CA ASP A 739 16.18 28.10 2.01
C ASP A 739 15.48 28.59 0.70
N PRO A 740 15.82 29.79 0.18
CA PRO A 740 15.22 30.31 -1.05
C PRO A 740 15.39 29.43 -2.28
N SER A 741 16.49 28.67 -2.37
CA SER A 741 16.74 27.73 -3.47
C SER A 741 15.87 26.48 -3.37
N VAL A 742 15.60 26.00 -2.16
CA VAL A 742 14.65 24.91 -1.90
C VAL A 742 13.24 25.37 -2.19
N GLN A 743 12.86 26.57 -1.75
CA GLN A 743 11.57 27.18 -2.09
C GLN A 743 11.36 27.30 -3.61
N ALA A 744 12.40 27.67 -4.37
CA ALA A 744 12.34 27.69 -5.83
C ALA A 744 12.15 26.28 -6.43
N LYS A 745 12.78 25.24 -5.86
CA LYS A 745 12.57 23.84 -6.28
C LYS A 745 11.15 23.36 -5.97
N LEU A 746 10.62 23.65 -4.78
CA LEU A 746 9.28 23.23 -4.35
C LEU A 746 8.17 23.85 -5.23
N LYS A 747 8.37 25.07 -5.71
CA LYS A 747 7.45 25.71 -6.67
C LYS A 747 7.37 24.98 -8.02
N LEU A 748 8.46 24.35 -8.45
CA LEU A 748 8.55 23.60 -9.72
C LEU A 748 8.23 22.11 -9.55
N ALA A 749 8.11 21.63 -8.31
CA ALA A 749 7.72 20.25 -8.03
C ALA A 749 6.30 19.98 -8.54
N ARG A 750 5.98 18.71 -8.83
CA ARG A 750 4.60 18.33 -9.14
C ARG A 750 3.75 18.39 -7.87
N HIS A 751 2.53 18.93 -7.98
CA HIS A 751 1.59 19.01 -6.86
C HIS A 751 0.47 17.95 -6.98
N ARG A 752 0.00 17.49 -5.83
CA ARG A 752 -1.13 16.55 -5.70
C ARG A 752 -1.97 16.90 -4.49
N GLU A 753 -3.27 16.64 -4.58
CA GLU A 753 -4.20 16.74 -3.44
C GLU A 753 -4.90 15.40 -3.20
N PHE A 754 -4.83 14.91 -1.97
CA PHE A 754 -5.56 13.75 -1.48
C PHE A 754 -6.53 14.16 -0.38
N ILE A 755 -7.83 14.02 -0.63
CA ILE A 755 -8.87 14.38 0.33
C ILE A 755 -9.48 13.12 0.94
N PHE A 756 -9.22 12.91 2.23
CA PHE A 756 -9.70 11.78 3.02
C PHE A 756 -11.05 12.13 3.65
N GLY A 757 -12.11 11.40 3.30
CA GLY A 757 -13.41 11.62 3.91
C GLY A 757 -14.42 10.52 3.63
N ARG A 758 -15.70 10.92 3.56
CA ARG A 758 -16.83 10.02 3.28
C ARG A 758 -17.64 10.40 2.05
N SER A 759 -17.27 11.49 1.37
CA SER A 759 -17.98 11.95 0.18
C SER A 759 -17.88 10.90 -0.93
N ASP A 760 -18.99 10.65 -1.64
CA ASP A 760 -19.08 9.64 -2.70
C ASP A 760 -19.03 8.17 -2.21
N GLY A 761 -19.01 7.93 -0.89
CA GLY A 761 -19.08 6.61 -0.26
C GLY A 761 -20.50 6.06 -0.08
N THR A 762 -20.61 4.83 0.41
CA THR A 762 -21.88 4.16 0.74
C THR A 762 -21.99 3.86 2.25
N ASP A 763 -23.11 3.34 2.73
CA ASP A 763 -23.21 2.92 4.14
C ASP A 763 -22.28 1.73 4.47
N GLU A 764 -22.00 0.86 3.50
CA GLU A 764 -21.19 -0.36 3.68
C GLU A 764 -19.69 -0.13 3.44
N ALA A 765 -19.36 0.87 2.62
CA ALA A 765 -18.02 1.36 2.34
C ALA A 765 -18.01 2.90 2.42
N PRO A 766 -18.08 3.45 3.65
CA PRO A 766 -18.27 4.88 3.85
C PRO A 766 -17.04 5.71 3.54
N TRP A 767 -15.84 5.12 3.61
CA TRP A 767 -14.60 5.88 3.51
C TRP A 767 -14.08 5.94 2.08
N THR A 768 -13.72 7.15 1.66
CA THR A 768 -13.23 7.43 0.32
C THR A 768 -12.02 8.37 0.36
N ILE A 769 -11.24 8.32 -0.72
CA ILE A 769 -10.17 9.28 -0.98
C ILE A 769 -10.44 9.92 -2.34
N LYS A 770 -10.40 11.25 -2.40
CA LYS A 770 -10.39 12.02 -3.66
C LYS A 770 -8.95 12.31 -4.03
N THR A 771 -8.67 12.29 -5.32
CA THR A 771 -7.35 12.63 -5.87
C THR A 771 -7.52 13.76 -6.88
N ASP A 772 -6.75 14.84 -6.70
CA ASP A 772 -6.60 15.96 -7.65
C ASP A 772 -7.95 16.54 -8.14
N GLY A 773 -8.87 16.83 -7.21
CA GLY A 773 -10.20 17.38 -7.50
C GLY A 773 -11.20 16.39 -8.11
N GLY A 774 -10.83 15.12 -8.25
CA GLY A 774 -11.67 14.04 -8.78
C GLY A 774 -12.75 13.52 -7.80
N PHE A 775 -13.41 12.44 -8.23
CA PHE A 775 -14.39 11.71 -7.40
C PHE A 775 -13.74 11.01 -6.22
N GLY A 776 -14.49 10.87 -5.12
CA GLY A 776 -14.10 10.04 -4.00
C GLY A 776 -14.27 8.57 -4.36
N TYR A 777 -13.24 7.77 -4.12
CA TYR A 777 -13.32 6.34 -4.33
C TYR A 777 -12.99 5.53 -3.08
N THR A 778 -13.70 4.42 -2.89
CA THR A 778 -13.34 3.34 -1.96
C THR A 778 -12.18 2.53 -2.55
N MET A 779 -11.37 1.87 -1.71
CA MET A 779 -10.27 1.03 -2.19
C MET A 779 -10.71 0.04 -3.28
N ASP A 780 -9.96 0.04 -4.38
CA ASP A 780 -9.92 -1.04 -5.37
C ASP A 780 -8.45 -1.19 -5.74
N SER A 781 -7.89 -2.37 -5.46
CA SER A 781 -6.46 -2.65 -5.64
C SER A 781 -6.01 -2.55 -7.11
N ARG A 782 -6.95 -2.61 -8.05
CA ARG A 782 -6.74 -2.41 -9.48
C ARG A 782 -6.69 -0.95 -9.90
N ARG A 783 -6.97 0.01 -9.02
CA ARG A 783 -6.98 1.43 -9.38
C ARG A 783 -5.68 2.12 -8.99
N ILE A 784 -5.01 2.73 -9.97
CA ILE A 784 -3.81 3.53 -9.76
C ILE A 784 -4.22 5.00 -9.64
N SER A 785 -3.94 5.61 -8.49
CA SER A 785 -4.36 6.98 -8.18
C SER A 785 -3.29 8.01 -8.52
N ALA A 786 -2.02 7.67 -8.28
CA ALA A 786 -0.86 8.47 -8.63
C ALA A 786 0.24 7.56 -9.19
N ALA A 787 1.07 8.12 -10.07
CA ALA A 787 2.23 7.47 -10.62
C ALA A 787 3.42 8.44 -10.75
N PRO A 788 4.12 8.77 -9.65
CA PRO A 788 5.40 9.47 -9.74
C PRO A 788 6.39 8.64 -10.56
N GLN A 789 7.25 9.31 -11.31
CA GLN A 789 8.28 8.66 -12.13
C GLN A 789 9.64 8.85 -11.47
N LEU A 790 10.47 7.80 -11.44
CA LEU A 790 11.87 7.95 -11.05
C LEU A 790 12.59 8.88 -12.03
N ALA A 791 13.44 9.78 -11.51
CA ALA A 791 14.26 10.67 -12.34
C ALA A 791 15.34 9.90 -13.10
N ASN A 792 15.88 8.84 -12.50
CA ASN A 792 16.92 7.99 -13.06
C ASN A 792 16.72 6.53 -12.64
N GLY A 793 17.27 5.60 -13.45
CA GLY A 793 17.41 4.20 -13.05
C GLY A 793 18.62 4.00 -12.14
N PRO A 794 18.96 2.75 -11.80
CA PRO A 794 20.17 2.44 -11.03
C PRO A 794 21.43 3.01 -11.69
N THR A 795 22.35 3.56 -10.91
CA THR A 795 23.56 4.24 -11.39
C THR A 795 24.85 3.66 -10.78
N ASP A 796 25.92 3.68 -11.57
CA ASP A 796 27.26 3.33 -11.10
C ASP A 796 27.74 4.32 -10.02
N GLY A 797 28.66 3.88 -9.18
CA GLY A 797 29.30 4.74 -8.18
C GLY A 797 30.01 5.95 -8.81
N GLY A 798 29.85 7.13 -8.21
CA GLY A 798 30.38 8.40 -8.71
C GLY A 798 29.39 9.26 -9.52
N TYR A 799 28.18 8.75 -9.79
CA TYR A 799 27.08 9.56 -10.33
C TYR A 799 26.56 10.58 -9.31
N SER A 800 26.08 11.73 -9.78
CA SER A 800 25.37 12.73 -8.97
C SER A 800 24.09 13.15 -9.67
N GLY A 801 22.99 13.23 -8.92
CA GLY A 801 21.69 13.63 -9.43
C GLY A 801 20.75 14.06 -8.31
N ASP A 802 19.49 14.29 -8.66
CA ASP A 802 18.41 14.54 -7.70
C ASP A 802 17.27 13.56 -8.01
N GLY A 803 16.53 13.16 -6.99
CA GLY A 803 15.34 12.33 -7.14
C GLY A 803 14.16 13.12 -7.71
N THR A 804 13.07 12.44 -8.02
CA THR A 804 11.83 13.15 -8.38
C THR A 804 11.21 13.71 -7.11
N LEU A 805 11.04 15.03 -7.07
CA LEU A 805 10.41 15.74 -5.97
C LEU A 805 8.95 16.06 -6.30
N GLU A 806 8.04 15.70 -5.42
CA GLU A 806 6.64 16.14 -5.45
C GLU A 806 6.24 16.81 -4.13
N VAL A 807 5.21 17.65 -4.20
CA VAL A 807 4.55 18.26 -3.05
C VAL A 807 3.14 17.71 -2.96
N TRP A 808 2.83 17.04 -1.86
CA TRP A 808 1.53 16.40 -1.65
C TRP A 808 0.78 17.11 -0.54
N LYS A 809 -0.49 17.39 -0.81
CA LYS A 809 -1.44 17.97 0.13
C LYS A 809 -2.42 16.90 0.59
N ILE A 810 -2.31 16.52 1.86
CA ILE A 810 -3.22 15.58 2.52
C ILE A 810 -4.25 16.38 3.30
N LYS A 811 -5.54 16.16 3.04
CA LYS A 811 -6.63 17.00 3.55
C LYS A 811 -7.78 16.20 4.11
N ASN A 812 -8.33 16.67 5.22
CA ASN A 812 -9.56 16.16 5.79
C ASN A 812 -10.78 16.69 5.02
N GLY A 813 -11.54 15.78 4.42
CA GLY A 813 -12.75 16.06 3.64
C GLY A 813 -14.05 15.90 4.42
N GLY A 814 -14.01 15.62 5.73
CA GLY A 814 -15.19 15.40 6.56
C GLY A 814 -15.18 16.15 7.88
N ASN A 815 -16.37 16.38 8.45
CA ASN A 815 -16.51 17.00 9.76
C ASN A 815 -16.51 15.94 10.87
N GLY A 816 -15.70 16.16 11.91
CA GLY A 816 -15.70 15.37 13.14
C GLY A 816 -14.94 14.03 13.11
N TRP A 817 -14.04 13.82 12.14
CA TRP A 817 -13.19 12.63 12.04
C TRP A 817 -11.71 12.99 12.10
N ASN A 818 -10.88 12.05 12.55
CA ASN A 818 -9.43 12.18 12.54
C ASN A 818 -8.80 11.01 11.80
N HIS A 819 -7.79 11.32 11.00
CA HIS A 819 -7.08 10.37 10.14
C HIS A 819 -5.57 10.57 10.33
N PRO A 820 -4.84 9.59 10.88
CA PRO A 820 -3.38 9.57 10.78
C PRO A 820 -3.06 8.97 9.41
N VAL A 821 -2.75 9.77 8.40
CA VAL A 821 -2.54 9.29 7.03
C VAL A 821 -1.10 8.82 6.85
N HIS A 822 -0.91 7.56 6.47
CA HIS A 822 0.39 6.99 6.16
C HIS A 822 0.62 6.97 4.64
N VAL A 823 1.81 7.39 4.21
CA VAL A 823 2.32 7.26 2.84
C VAL A 823 3.49 6.29 2.88
N HIS A 824 3.44 5.20 2.09
CA HIS A 824 4.51 4.21 2.03
C HIS A 824 5.78 4.77 1.36
N PHE A 825 6.85 3.95 1.35
CA PHE A 825 8.11 4.12 0.62
C PHE A 825 9.13 5.14 1.15
N GLU A 826 8.77 6.41 1.27
CA GLU A 826 9.70 7.46 1.71
C GLU A 826 9.09 8.40 2.75
N GLU A 827 9.96 8.94 3.60
CA GLU A 827 9.59 9.96 4.56
C GLU A 827 9.54 11.33 3.87
N GLY A 828 8.47 12.08 4.09
CA GLY A 828 8.33 13.46 3.62
C GLY A 828 8.69 14.50 4.68
N ILE A 829 8.97 15.72 4.23
CA ILE A 829 9.19 16.89 5.09
C ILE A 829 7.92 17.72 5.10
N VAL A 830 7.34 17.97 6.28
CA VAL A 830 6.18 18.85 6.42
C VAL A 830 6.58 20.28 6.09
N LEU A 831 5.90 20.88 5.11
CA LEU A 831 6.05 22.25 4.67
C LEU A 831 5.12 23.17 5.47
N SER A 832 3.84 22.79 5.55
CA SER A 832 2.81 23.57 6.23
C SER A 832 1.73 22.68 6.85
N ARG A 833 1.07 23.18 7.90
CA ARG A 833 -0.18 22.66 8.47
C ARG A 833 -1.19 23.80 8.55
N ASP A 834 -2.35 23.68 7.93
CA ASP A 834 -3.33 24.78 7.83
C ASP A 834 -2.71 26.09 7.32
N GLY A 835 -1.75 25.99 6.37
CA GLY A 835 -1.00 27.13 5.84
C GLY A 835 -0.03 27.79 6.84
N LYS A 836 0.20 27.18 8.01
CA LYS A 836 1.13 27.67 9.05
C LYS A 836 2.39 26.80 9.12
N LYS A 837 3.43 27.34 9.78
CA LYS A 837 4.63 26.58 10.10
C LYS A 837 4.27 25.36 10.97
N PRO A 838 4.87 24.18 10.74
CA PRO A 838 4.66 23.03 11.62
C PRO A 838 5.11 23.31 13.07
N PRO A 839 4.59 22.57 14.06
CA PRO A 839 5.03 22.67 15.45
C PRO A 839 6.50 22.29 15.59
N VAL A 840 7.15 22.71 16.68
CA VAL A 840 8.61 22.56 16.89
C VAL A 840 9.07 21.11 16.77
N TRP A 841 8.24 20.14 17.19
CA TRP A 841 8.54 18.71 17.08
C TRP A 841 8.41 18.11 15.67
N GLU A 842 8.03 18.90 14.67
CA GLU A 842 8.03 18.50 13.26
C GLU A 842 8.86 19.44 12.38
N GLN A 843 9.31 20.59 12.91
CA GLN A 843 10.13 21.53 12.14
C GLN A 843 11.47 20.92 11.74
N GLY A 844 12.15 20.22 12.64
CA GLY A 844 13.43 19.57 12.35
C GLY A 844 13.29 18.09 12.02
N ALA A 845 12.14 17.64 11.53
CA ALA A 845 11.86 16.22 11.37
C ALA A 845 11.33 15.87 9.97
N ARG A 846 11.61 14.64 9.56
CA ARG A 846 10.89 13.95 8.49
C ARG A 846 9.71 13.20 9.12
N LYS A 847 8.74 12.75 8.32
CA LYS A 847 7.55 11.99 8.77
C LYS A 847 7.07 11.04 7.67
N ASP A 848 6.39 9.97 8.05
CA ASP A 848 5.66 9.08 7.15
C ASP A 848 4.17 8.96 7.53
N VAL A 849 3.76 9.50 8.70
CA VAL A 849 2.37 9.57 9.15
C VAL A 849 1.95 11.02 9.40
N TYR A 850 0.90 11.48 8.73
CA TYR A 850 0.40 12.85 8.76
C TYR A 850 -1.01 12.89 9.36
N ARG A 851 -1.12 13.41 10.59
CA ARG A 851 -2.42 13.58 11.24
C ARG A 851 -3.21 14.73 10.64
N ILE A 852 -4.43 14.43 10.17
CA ILE A 852 -5.45 15.40 9.78
C ILE A 852 -6.76 15.17 10.55
N GLY A 853 -7.52 16.23 10.83
CA GLY A 853 -8.75 16.16 11.59
C GLY A 853 -8.96 17.36 12.52
N GLU A 854 -10.01 17.30 13.33
CA GLU A 854 -10.39 18.37 14.27
C GLU A 854 -9.86 18.13 15.70
N GLY A 855 -9.06 17.09 15.91
CA GLY A 855 -8.49 16.71 17.20
C GLY A 855 -7.32 17.60 17.62
N ILE A 856 -6.89 17.43 18.87
CA ILE A 856 -5.75 18.15 19.44
C ILE A 856 -4.48 17.78 18.67
N ASP A 857 -3.59 18.77 18.45
CA ASP A 857 -2.34 18.62 17.68
C ASP A 857 -2.54 18.02 16.27
N SER A 858 -3.69 18.32 15.65
CA SER A 858 -4.07 17.94 14.30
C SER A 858 -4.39 19.17 13.45
N SER A 859 -4.51 18.99 12.13
CA SER A 859 -4.79 20.07 11.17
C SER A 859 -5.83 19.64 10.14
N VAL A 860 -6.51 20.58 9.49
CA VAL A 860 -7.43 20.26 8.39
C VAL A 860 -6.65 19.76 7.17
N ASP A 861 -5.50 20.36 6.88
CA ASP A 861 -4.58 19.90 5.84
C ASP A 861 -3.11 19.89 6.29
N VAL A 862 -2.31 19.12 5.57
CA VAL A 862 -0.86 19.03 5.68
C VAL A 862 -0.27 19.04 4.28
N GLU A 863 0.67 19.93 4.03
CA GLU A 863 1.47 19.93 2.81
C GLU A 863 2.85 19.37 3.14
N MET A 864 3.28 18.35 2.40
CA MET A 864 4.57 17.70 2.57
C MET A 864 5.32 17.63 1.25
N ALA A 865 6.65 17.64 1.33
CA ALA A 865 7.54 17.38 0.21
C ALA A 865 8.12 15.98 0.33
N ILE A 866 8.08 15.19 -0.75
CA ILE A 866 8.57 13.81 -0.80
C ILE A 866 9.43 13.58 -2.04
N HIS A 867 10.49 12.80 -1.89
CA HIS A 867 11.33 12.36 -2.99
C HIS A 867 10.96 10.92 -3.38
N PHE A 868 10.95 10.61 -4.67
CA PHE A 868 10.77 9.26 -5.20
C PHE A 868 12.05 8.83 -5.92
N ARG A 869 12.72 7.81 -5.37
CA ARG A 869 14.08 7.39 -5.74
C ARG A 869 14.23 5.87 -5.71
N GLU A 870 15.33 5.33 -6.25
CA GLU A 870 15.82 3.94 -6.14
C GLU A 870 14.94 2.74 -6.58
N PHE A 871 13.66 2.68 -6.22
CA PHE A 871 12.78 1.52 -6.41
C PHE A 871 11.46 1.91 -7.06
N ALA A 872 10.98 1.06 -7.97
CA ALA A 872 9.71 1.24 -8.67
C ALA A 872 8.66 0.21 -8.19
N GLY A 873 7.44 0.32 -8.70
CA GLY A 873 6.35 -0.63 -8.44
C GLY A 873 5.26 -0.07 -7.54
N THR A 874 4.41 -0.96 -7.05
CA THR A 874 3.18 -0.61 -6.34
C THR A 874 3.36 -0.38 -4.85
N TYR A 875 2.84 0.76 -4.36
CA TYR A 875 2.82 1.18 -2.97
C TYR A 875 1.41 1.64 -2.55
N MET A 876 1.24 1.92 -1.25
CA MET A 876 -0.04 2.30 -0.66
C MET A 876 0.02 3.68 0.02
N GLU A 877 -1.15 4.32 0.12
CA GLU A 877 -1.40 5.47 0.98
C GLU A 877 -2.77 5.28 1.64
N HIS A 878 -2.87 5.54 2.94
CA HIS A 878 -4.12 5.29 3.68
C HIS A 878 -4.24 5.99 5.02
N CYS A 879 -5.46 6.03 5.53
CA CYS A 879 -5.69 6.33 6.93
C CYS A 879 -5.26 5.14 7.80
N HIS A 880 -4.38 5.37 8.76
CA HIS A 880 -3.88 4.39 9.71
C HIS A 880 -4.78 4.23 10.96
N ASN A 881 -5.93 4.91 11.02
CA ASN A 881 -7.06 4.31 11.74
C ASN A 881 -7.48 3.10 10.89
N THR A 882 -6.95 1.93 11.22
CA THR A 882 -7.01 0.75 10.35
C THR A 882 -8.43 0.23 10.19
N GLN A 883 -9.36 0.64 11.06
CA GLN A 883 -10.78 0.37 10.86
C GLN A 883 -11.38 1.19 9.70
N HIS A 884 -10.88 2.42 9.49
CA HIS A 884 -11.18 3.21 8.29
C HIS A 884 -10.49 2.60 7.07
N GLU A 885 -9.23 2.17 7.19
CA GLU A 885 -8.47 1.44 6.15
C GLU A 885 -9.20 0.19 5.63
N ASP A 886 -9.77 -0.62 6.54
CA ASP A 886 -10.50 -1.85 6.21
C ASP A 886 -11.88 -1.56 5.57
N THR A 887 -12.36 -0.30 5.54
CA THR A 887 -13.74 0.04 5.10
C THR A 887 -13.97 1.27 4.17
N SER A 888 -13.12 1.67 3.22
CA SER A 888 -11.78 1.20 2.83
C SER A 888 -10.95 2.40 2.40
N MET A 889 -10.47 3.17 3.39
CA MET A 889 -9.76 4.45 3.25
C MET A 889 -8.29 4.25 2.87
N LEU A 890 -8.09 3.61 1.74
CA LEU A 890 -6.81 3.13 1.23
C LEU A 890 -6.79 3.34 -0.28
N LEU A 891 -5.64 3.73 -0.82
CA LEU A 891 -5.42 3.85 -2.25
C LEU A 891 -4.08 3.26 -2.65
N ARG A 892 -4.00 2.86 -3.92
CA ARG A 892 -2.77 2.43 -4.59
C ARG A 892 -2.18 3.58 -5.40
N TRP A 893 -0.86 3.66 -5.38
CA TRP A 893 -0.04 4.47 -6.28
C TRP A 893 1.19 3.67 -6.72
N ASP A 894 1.72 3.95 -7.91
CA ASP A 894 2.81 3.18 -8.51
C ASP A 894 4.00 4.11 -8.80
N ILE A 895 5.20 3.80 -8.30
CA ILE A 895 6.41 4.45 -8.80
C ILE A 895 6.77 3.83 -10.15
N GLU A 896 6.86 4.66 -11.19
CA GLU A 896 7.18 4.23 -12.55
C GLU A 896 8.69 4.33 -12.82
N HIS A 897 9.24 3.36 -13.56
CA HIS A 897 10.60 3.46 -14.08
C HIS A 897 10.73 4.64 -15.07
N PRO A 898 11.94 5.20 -15.27
CA PRO A 898 12.13 6.27 -16.25
C PRO A 898 11.70 5.81 -17.65
N GLY A 899 10.76 6.56 -18.25
CA GLY A 899 10.23 6.23 -19.58
C GLY A 899 9.25 5.07 -19.64
N GLN A 900 8.72 4.60 -18.51
CA GLN A 900 7.63 3.62 -18.48
C GLN A 900 6.34 4.23 -19.05
N PHE A 901 5.69 3.49 -19.96
CA PHE A 901 4.40 3.91 -20.55
C PHE A 901 3.26 2.96 -20.21
N GLN A 902 3.58 1.70 -19.88
CA GLN A 902 2.63 0.65 -19.58
C GLN A 902 2.30 0.58 -18.08
N LEU A 903 1.11 0.06 -17.77
CA LEU A 903 0.61 -0.07 -16.41
C LEU A 903 0.94 -1.45 -15.85
N MET A 904 1.30 -1.48 -14.57
CA MET A 904 1.57 -2.70 -13.83
C MET A 904 0.24 -3.41 -13.48
N PRO A 905 0.08 -4.71 -13.79
CA PRO A 905 -1.13 -5.45 -13.46
C PRO A 905 -1.22 -5.73 -11.96
N THR A 906 -2.43 -6.01 -11.49
CA THR A 906 -2.72 -6.29 -10.08
C THR A 906 -2.65 -7.80 -9.82
N PRO A 907 -1.87 -8.27 -8.82
CA PRO A 907 -1.86 -9.68 -8.43
C PRO A 907 -3.21 -10.08 -7.80
N LEU A 908 -3.67 -11.29 -8.09
CA LEU A 908 -4.86 -11.93 -7.53
C LEU A 908 -4.45 -13.27 -6.91
N PRO A 909 -4.06 -13.29 -5.63
CA PRO A 909 -3.69 -14.52 -4.93
C PRO A 909 -4.88 -15.45 -4.70
N GLY A 910 -4.66 -16.76 -4.88
CA GLY A 910 -5.60 -17.81 -4.55
C GLY A 910 -4.90 -19.12 -4.17
N TRP A 911 -5.69 -20.11 -3.74
CA TRP A 911 -5.16 -21.42 -3.34
C TRP A 911 -4.39 -22.18 -4.43
N ASP A 912 -4.54 -21.80 -5.70
CA ASP A 912 -3.84 -22.42 -6.84
C ASP A 912 -2.57 -21.67 -7.27
N GLY A 913 -2.24 -20.57 -6.58
CA GLY A 913 -1.18 -19.64 -6.94
C GLY A 913 -1.73 -18.24 -7.21
N VAL A 914 -0.85 -17.34 -7.67
CA VAL A 914 -1.21 -15.95 -7.95
C VAL A 914 -1.39 -15.76 -9.46
N THR A 915 -2.50 -15.13 -9.83
CA THR A 915 -2.79 -14.68 -11.21
C THR A 915 -2.77 -13.16 -11.28
N TYR A 916 -2.98 -12.57 -12.46
CA TYR A 916 -2.96 -11.12 -12.64
C TYR A 916 -4.20 -10.61 -13.38
N VAL A 917 -4.59 -9.38 -13.09
CA VAL A 917 -5.64 -8.64 -13.79
C VAL A 917 -5.16 -7.24 -14.15
N ASN A 918 -5.65 -6.71 -15.27
CA ASN A 918 -5.33 -5.36 -15.69
C ASN A 918 -5.86 -4.34 -14.67
N SER A 919 -5.02 -3.36 -14.35
CA SER A 919 -5.34 -2.18 -13.55
C SER A 919 -6.04 -1.10 -14.41
N ALA A 920 -6.59 -0.07 -13.78
CA ALA A 920 -7.06 1.15 -14.42
C ALA A 920 -6.49 2.36 -13.68
N ALA A 921 -6.17 3.43 -14.38
CA ALA A 921 -5.54 4.61 -13.79
C ALA A 921 -6.50 5.80 -13.79
N LEU A 922 -6.43 6.63 -12.74
CA LEU A 922 -7.13 7.92 -12.72
C LEU A 922 -6.56 8.86 -13.79
N PRO A 923 -7.36 9.81 -14.34
CA PRO A 923 -6.88 10.73 -15.37
C PRO A 923 -5.64 11.55 -14.98
N THR A 924 -5.49 11.91 -13.70
CA THR A 924 -4.38 12.75 -13.20
C THR A 924 -3.16 11.97 -12.74
N PHE A 925 -3.17 10.63 -12.80
CA PHE A 925 -2.17 9.79 -12.13
C PHE A 925 -0.71 10.18 -12.43
N ARG A 926 -0.36 10.54 -13.68
CA ARG A 926 0.99 11.02 -14.06
C ARG A 926 1.20 12.53 -13.94
N ASN A 927 0.14 13.34 -14.05
CA ASN A 927 0.26 14.79 -14.22
C ASN A 927 0.06 15.58 -12.91
N GLY A 928 -0.62 14.99 -11.92
CA GLY A 928 -1.01 15.69 -10.69
C GLY A 928 -2.17 16.66 -10.91
N ASP A 929 -2.33 17.59 -9.96
CA ASP A 929 -3.40 18.60 -9.96
C ASP A 929 -3.15 19.79 -10.89
N GLY A 930 -1.94 19.90 -11.45
CA GLY A 930 -1.52 21.02 -12.31
C GLY A 930 -1.08 22.28 -11.56
N GLY A 931 -1.00 22.27 -10.22
CA GLY A 931 -0.68 23.41 -9.35
C GLY A 931 0.80 23.80 -9.26
N GLY A 932 1.68 23.17 -10.03
CA GLY A 932 3.15 23.31 -9.97
C GLY A 932 3.79 24.35 -10.90
N SER A 933 3.06 25.37 -11.35
CA SER A 933 3.67 26.47 -12.13
C SER A 933 3.03 27.82 -11.87
N ASP A 934 3.78 28.68 -11.17
CA ASP A 934 3.78 30.15 -11.19
C ASP A 934 2.43 30.88 -11.32
N ASP A 935 1.92 31.36 -10.18
CA ASP A 935 1.03 32.53 -10.09
C ASP A 935 1.73 33.87 -10.48
N ASP A 936 2.99 33.86 -10.97
CA ASP A 936 3.74 35.10 -11.28
C ASP A 936 4.47 35.10 -12.65
N ASN A 937 4.21 34.14 -13.53
CA ASN A 937 4.62 34.23 -14.93
C ASN A 937 3.40 33.93 -15.82
N GLU A 938 2.54 34.93 -15.99
CA GLU A 938 1.68 35.01 -17.17
C GLU A 938 2.60 35.10 -18.41
N ALA A 939 3.07 33.92 -18.87
CA ALA A 939 3.35 33.75 -20.28
C ALA A 939 2.08 34.20 -20.99
N THR A 940 2.20 35.27 -21.79
CA THR A 940 1.07 35.87 -22.51
C THR A 940 0.22 34.76 -23.11
N ASN A 941 -1.02 34.61 -22.62
CA ASN A 941 -1.94 33.57 -23.06
C ASN A 941 -1.93 33.46 -24.59
N LYS A 942 -1.43 32.35 -25.11
CA LYS A 942 -1.35 32.13 -26.55
C LYS A 942 -2.72 31.74 -27.03
N LYS A 943 -3.15 32.37 -28.13
CA LYS A 943 -4.43 32.04 -28.76
C LYS A 943 -4.53 30.54 -29.03
N PRO A 944 -5.71 29.93 -28.83
CA PRO A 944 -5.94 28.54 -29.19
C PRO A 944 -5.77 28.34 -30.70
N LEU A 945 -5.42 27.12 -31.11
CA LEU A 945 -5.32 26.71 -32.51
C LEU A 945 -6.59 25.95 -32.88
N ALA A 946 -7.45 26.62 -33.66
CA ALA A 946 -8.63 26.00 -34.25
C ALA A 946 -8.26 25.35 -35.60
N ASN A 947 -8.63 24.09 -35.80
CA ASN A 947 -8.31 23.31 -36.98
C ASN A 947 -9.56 23.13 -37.87
N PRO A 948 -9.41 23.04 -39.21
CA PRO A 948 -10.54 22.83 -40.10
C PRO A 948 -11.26 21.50 -39.84
N ASP A 949 -12.59 21.53 -39.96
CA ASP A 949 -13.45 20.37 -39.78
C ASP A 949 -14.17 19.99 -41.07
N SER A 950 -14.63 18.74 -41.12
CA SER A 950 -15.53 18.30 -42.19
C SER A 950 -16.62 17.39 -41.67
N ALA A 951 -17.79 17.45 -42.31
CA ALA A 951 -18.90 16.57 -42.04
C ALA A 951 -19.68 16.25 -43.32
N THR A 952 -20.60 15.29 -43.23
CA THR A 952 -21.54 14.98 -44.30
C THR A 952 -22.96 15.00 -43.76
N SER A 953 -23.91 15.53 -44.54
CA SER A 953 -25.33 15.50 -44.20
C SER A 953 -26.20 15.18 -45.43
N SER A 954 -27.48 14.91 -45.19
CA SER A 954 -28.47 14.68 -46.23
C SER A 954 -29.72 15.54 -46.01
N ASN A 955 -30.59 15.60 -47.03
CA ASN A 955 -31.71 16.54 -47.10
C ASN A 955 -32.48 16.72 -45.78
N GLY A 956 -32.47 17.95 -45.24
CA GLY A 956 -33.19 18.35 -44.03
C GLY A 956 -32.74 17.69 -42.72
N GLN A 957 -31.63 16.96 -42.68
CA GLN A 957 -31.11 16.33 -41.46
C GLN A 957 -30.03 17.22 -40.83
N PRO A 958 -30.25 17.78 -39.63
CA PRO A 958 -29.18 18.47 -38.91
C PRO A 958 -28.03 17.51 -38.58
N VAL A 959 -26.79 17.99 -38.67
CA VAL A 959 -25.60 17.28 -38.22
C VAL A 959 -24.93 18.08 -37.10
N ILE A 960 -24.58 17.39 -36.02
CA ILE A 960 -23.81 17.95 -34.91
C ILE A 960 -22.33 17.69 -35.19
N ILE A 961 -21.54 18.74 -35.22
CA ILE A 961 -20.11 18.73 -35.51
C ILE A 961 -19.39 19.16 -34.24
N ASN A 962 -18.58 18.27 -33.67
CA ASN A 962 -17.73 18.59 -32.54
C ASN A 962 -16.47 19.29 -33.03
N VAL A 963 -16.61 20.55 -33.43
CA VAL A 963 -15.54 21.33 -34.04
C VAL A 963 -14.33 21.50 -33.11
N LEU A 964 -14.53 21.50 -31.80
CA LEU A 964 -13.44 21.61 -30.83
C LEU A 964 -12.66 20.29 -30.61
N ALA A 965 -13.03 19.19 -31.28
CA ALA A 965 -12.45 17.87 -31.03
C ALA A 965 -10.99 17.74 -31.50
N ASN A 966 -10.61 18.48 -32.54
CA ASN A 966 -9.27 18.55 -33.10
C ASN A 966 -8.58 19.89 -32.80
N ASP A 967 -9.18 20.72 -31.95
CA ASP A 967 -8.63 22.00 -31.52
C ASP A 967 -7.77 21.83 -30.27
N SER A 968 -6.78 22.71 -30.13
CA SER A 968 -5.86 22.67 -28.99
C SER A 968 -5.49 24.07 -28.54
N ASP A 969 -5.35 24.27 -27.24
CA ASP A 969 -4.70 25.45 -26.71
C ASP A 969 -3.21 25.17 -26.47
N PRO A 970 -2.27 25.96 -27.02
CA PRO A 970 -0.84 25.75 -26.82
C PRO A 970 -0.39 25.79 -25.36
N ASP A 971 -1.15 26.47 -24.50
CA ASP A 971 -0.88 26.60 -23.07
C ASP A 971 -1.84 25.74 -22.21
N GLY A 972 -2.72 24.95 -22.84
CA GLY A 972 -3.63 24.03 -22.15
C GLY A 972 -4.85 24.69 -21.50
N ASN A 973 -5.20 25.94 -21.86
CA ASN A 973 -6.30 26.70 -21.26
C ASN A 973 -7.70 26.20 -21.70
N VAL A 974 -8.10 25.03 -21.20
CA VAL A 974 -9.39 24.36 -21.48
C VAL A 974 -10.40 24.60 -20.34
N PRO A 975 -11.73 24.49 -20.56
CA PRO A 975 -12.40 24.06 -21.78
C PRO A 975 -12.41 25.15 -22.87
N LEU A 976 -12.13 24.76 -24.11
CA LEU A 976 -12.35 25.59 -25.29
C LEU A 976 -13.86 25.80 -25.51
N LYS A 977 -14.23 26.96 -26.07
CA LYS A 977 -15.61 27.32 -26.43
C LYS A 977 -15.67 27.81 -27.87
N VAL A 978 -16.75 27.47 -28.57
CA VAL A 978 -16.99 27.95 -29.94
C VAL A 978 -17.48 29.40 -29.90
N VAL A 979 -16.71 30.31 -30.49
CA VAL A 979 -17.03 31.72 -30.70
C VAL A 979 -16.90 32.09 -32.19
N GLY A 980 -17.30 33.31 -32.58
CA GLY A 980 -17.07 33.80 -33.95
C GLY A 980 -17.71 32.97 -35.08
N LEU A 981 -18.80 32.24 -34.79
CA LEU A 981 -19.47 31.37 -35.75
C LEU A 981 -20.14 32.18 -36.88
N ALA A 982 -19.63 32.03 -38.10
CA ALA A 982 -20.21 32.62 -39.31
C ALA A 982 -21.23 31.67 -39.95
N GLN A 983 -22.23 32.23 -40.63
CA GLN A 983 -23.19 31.44 -41.40
C GLN A 983 -22.60 30.99 -42.75
N PRO A 984 -23.03 29.82 -43.28
CA PRO A 984 -22.74 29.45 -44.67
C PRO A 984 -23.44 30.39 -45.66
N ASP A 985 -23.03 30.34 -46.93
CA ASP A 985 -23.65 31.15 -48.00
C ASP A 985 -25.18 30.95 -48.07
N SER A 986 -25.87 32.04 -48.44
CA SER A 986 -27.34 32.07 -48.49
C SER A 986 -27.91 30.92 -49.33
N GLY A 987 -28.82 30.16 -48.74
CA GLY A 987 -29.47 29.01 -49.38
C GLY A 987 -28.75 27.68 -49.20
N LEU A 988 -27.58 27.64 -48.55
CA LEU A 988 -26.81 26.41 -48.28
C LEU A 988 -27.00 25.89 -46.85
N GLY A 989 -28.08 26.25 -46.15
CA GLY A 989 -28.37 25.81 -44.78
C GLY A 989 -28.09 26.89 -43.73
N SER A 990 -28.13 26.51 -42.46
CA SER A 990 -27.84 27.40 -41.32
C SER A 990 -27.03 26.69 -40.25
N VAL A 991 -26.31 27.46 -39.44
CA VAL A 991 -25.55 26.95 -38.29
C VAL A 991 -25.97 27.62 -37.00
N ILE A 992 -26.00 26.86 -35.91
CA ILE A 992 -26.11 27.36 -34.54
C ILE A 992 -25.06 26.67 -33.66
N THR A 993 -24.70 27.27 -32.55
CA THR A 993 -23.80 26.67 -31.55
C THR A 993 -24.45 26.67 -30.17
N ASP A 994 -24.17 25.63 -29.39
CA ASP A 994 -24.49 25.56 -27.96
C ASP A 994 -23.34 26.03 -27.06
N GLY A 995 -22.26 26.54 -27.67
CA GLY A 995 -21.03 26.98 -27.01
C GLY A 995 -19.90 25.94 -27.04
N ALA A 996 -20.20 24.66 -27.31
CA ALA A 996 -19.20 23.59 -27.40
C ALA A 996 -19.23 22.84 -28.75
N ARG A 997 -20.39 22.79 -29.41
CA ARG A 997 -20.59 22.08 -30.68
C ARG A 997 -21.33 22.98 -31.66
N VAL A 998 -21.10 22.74 -32.96
CA VAL A 998 -21.85 23.42 -34.02
C VAL A 998 -22.88 22.46 -34.60
N ILE A 999 -24.13 22.91 -34.70
CA ILE A 999 -25.21 22.21 -35.37
C ILE A 999 -25.45 22.85 -36.72
N TYR A 1000 -25.11 22.14 -37.80
CA TYR A 1000 -25.41 22.54 -39.17
C TYR A 1000 -26.72 21.91 -39.64
N THR A 1001 -27.66 22.72 -40.10
CA THR A 1001 -28.94 22.30 -40.66
C THR A 1001 -28.97 22.61 -42.16
N PRO A 1002 -28.93 21.59 -43.05
CA PRO A 1002 -29.07 21.81 -44.49
C PRO A 1002 -30.49 22.26 -44.85
N PRO A 1003 -30.71 22.82 -46.05
CA PRO A 1003 -32.06 23.13 -46.55
C PRO A 1003 -32.96 21.89 -46.51
N SER A 1004 -34.25 22.11 -46.27
CA SER A 1004 -35.27 21.05 -46.21
C SER A 1004 -35.52 20.37 -47.57
N THR A 1005 -35.02 20.96 -48.66
CA THR A 1005 -35.08 20.39 -50.01
C THR A 1005 -33.73 20.54 -50.70
N VAL A 1006 -33.01 19.42 -50.87
CA VAL A 1006 -31.72 19.33 -51.56
C VAL A 1006 -31.92 18.55 -52.86
N THR A 1007 -31.86 19.24 -53.99
CA THR A 1007 -32.12 18.68 -55.33
C THR A 1007 -30.85 18.22 -56.06
N ALA A 1008 -29.68 18.68 -55.63
CA ALA A 1008 -28.36 18.29 -56.13
C ALA A 1008 -27.34 18.35 -54.98
N PRO A 1009 -26.27 17.53 -55.01
CA PRO A 1009 -25.24 17.59 -53.97
C PRO A 1009 -24.47 18.91 -54.02
N PHE A 1010 -24.15 19.46 -52.85
CA PHE A 1010 -23.33 20.67 -52.69
C PHE A 1010 -22.47 20.59 -51.42
N THR A 1011 -21.50 21.48 -51.29
CA THR A 1011 -20.72 21.65 -50.05
C THR A 1011 -21.07 22.99 -49.43
N ALA A 1012 -21.54 23.00 -48.19
CA ALA A 1012 -21.66 24.22 -47.40
C ALA A 1012 -20.36 24.46 -46.64
N THR A 1013 -19.88 25.70 -46.67
CA THR A 1013 -18.68 26.10 -45.95
C THR A 1013 -19.01 27.26 -45.02
N PHE A 1014 -18.54 27.19 -43.78
CA PHE A 1014 -18.65 28.26 -42.79
C PHE A 1014 -17.43 28.25 -41.87
N THR A 1015 -17.27 29.28 -41.02
CA THR A 1015 -16.13 29.39 -40.12
C THR A 1015 -16.53 29.52 -38.66
N TYR A 1016 -15.68 29.08 -37.75
CA TYR A 1016 -15.77 29.36 -36.32
C TYR A 1016 -14.39 29.72 -35.77
N GLN A 1017 -14.35 30.23 -34.54
CA GLN A 1017 -13.13 30.42 -33.78
C GLN A 1017 -13.26 29.70 -32.43
N ALA A 1018 -12.17 29.20 -31.90
CA ALA A 1018 -12.13 28.69 -30.54
C ALA A 1018 -11.72 29.83 -29.60
N SER A 1019 -12.37 29.94 -28.45
CA SER A 1019 -11.95 30.77 -27.32
C SER A 1019 -11.48 29.86 -26.20
N ASP A 1020 -10.35 30.16 -25.60
CA ASP A 1020 -9.86 29.47 -24.42
C ASP A 1020 -10.56 29.96 -23.13
N ALA A 1021 -10.20 29.34 -22.00
CA ALA A 1021 -10.74 29.69 -20.68
C ALA A 1021 -10.33 31.08 -20.17
N LYS A 1022 -9.35 31.73 -20.83
CA LYS A 1022 -8.86 33.09 -20.56
C LYS A 1022 -9.30 34.09 -21.65
N ASP A 1023 -10.32 33.74 -22.44
CA ASP A 1023 -10.94 34.53 -23.49
C ASP A 1023 -10.02 34.93 -24.68
N ALA A 1024 -8.86 34.28 -24.89
CA ALA A 1024 -8.12 34.48 -26.14
C ALA A 1024 -8.72 33.64 -27.26
N VAL A 1025 -8.81 34.25 -28.45
CA VAL A 1025 -9.57 33.73 -29.59
C VAL A 1025 -8.63 33.35 -30.74
N SER A 1026 -8.82 32.14 -31.27
CA SER A 1026 -8.06 31.57 -32.39
C SER A 1026 -8.22 32.40 -33.68
N GLU A 1027 -7.37 32.12 -34.68
CA GLU A 1027 -7.74 32.47 -36.06
C GLU A 1027 -8.94 31.60 -36.52
N PRO A 1028 -9.78 32.05 -37.46
CA PRO A 1028 -10.95 31.29 -37.90
C PRO A 1028 -10.59 29.97 -38.57
N ALA A 1029 -11.19 28.88 -38.09
CA ALA A 1029 -11.16 27.57 -38.72
C ALA A 1029 -12.37 27.38 -39.65
N THR A 1030 -12.17 26.66 -40.74
CA THR A 1030 -13.20 26.42 -41.75
C THR A 1030 -13.83 25.05 -41.57
N VAL A 1031 -15.16 24.98 -41.54
CA VAL A 1031 -15.94 23.75 -41.55
C VAL A 1031 -16.53 23.52 -42.93
N SER A 1032 -16.31 22.34 -43.51
CA SER A 1032 -16.85 21.94 -44.81
C SER A 1032 -17.86 20.80 -44.65
N VAL A 1033 -19.13 21.04 -44.97
CA VAL A 1033 -20.20 20.03 -44.90
C VAL A 1033 -20.67 19.63 -46.29
N ALA A 1034 -20.42 18.39 -46.71
CA ALA A 1034 -20.95 17.86 -47.95
C ALA A 1034 -22.41 17.39 -47.75
N VAL A 1035 -23.35 17.99 -48.49
CA VAL A 1035 -24.79 17.72 -48.39
C VAL A 1035 -25.27 17.01 -49.64
N THR A 1036 -25.95 15.87 -49.45
CA THR A 1036 -26.47 15.03 -50.55
C THR A 1036 -28.00 14.90 -50.48
N PRO A 1037 -28.69 14.70 -51.62
CA PRO A 1037 -30.11 14.35 -51.61
C PRO A 1037 -30.35 13.03 -50.85
N ALA A 1038 -31.48 12.91 -50.14
CA ALA A 1038 -31.83 11.67 -49.43
C ALA A 1038 -31.96 10.48 -50.42
N ALA A 1039 -31.43 9.31 -50.05
CA ALA A 1039 -31.53 8.10 -50.86
C ALA A 1039 -33.01 7.64 -50.99
N VAL A 1040 -33.45 7.37 -52.22
CA VAL A 1040 -34.80 6.86 -52.48
C VAL A 1040 -34.84 5.38 -52.12
N ILE A 1041 -35.53 5.02 -51.04
CA ILE A 1041 -35.77 3.62 -50.66
C ILE A 1041 -36.87 3.04 -51.58
N GLU A 1042 -36.55 1.96 -52.28
CA GLU A 1042 -37.44 1.15 -53.12
C GLU A 1042 -37.37 -0.33 -52.69
N ASP A 1043 -38.54 -0.94 -52.51
CA ASP A 1043 -38.68 -2.39 -52.30
C ASP A 1043 -39.04 -3.04 -53.64
N LEU A 1044 -38.06 -3.68 -54.28
CA LEU A 1044 -38.17 -4.33 -55.58
C LEU A 1044 -38.15 -5.86 -55.40
N VAL A 1045 -39.23 -6.53 -55.77
CA VAL A 1045 -39.41 -7.97 -55.55
C VAL A 1045 -39.69 -8.67 -56.88
N VAL A 1046 -39.05 -9.81 -57.12
CA VAL A 1046 -39.35 -10.70 -58.25
C VAL A 1046 -40.22 -11.86 -57.75
N THR A 1047 -41.41 -12.03 -58.30
CA THR A 1047 -42.36 -13.08 -57.89
C THR A 1047 -42.33 -14.30 -58.81
N SER A 1048 -41.89 -14.13 -60.06
CA SER A 1048 -41.67 -15.25 -60.99
C SER A 1048 -40.62 -14.89 -62.04
N ALA A 1049 -39.79 -15.87 -62.42
CA ALA A 1049 -38.80 -15.75 -63.48
C ALA A 1049 -38.68 -17.10 -64.20
N THR A 1050 -39.27 -17.20 -65.39
CA THR A 1050 -39.30 -18.44 -66.16
C THR A 1050 -38.83 -18.24 -67.60
N VAL A 1051 -38.27 -19.29 -68.19
CA VAL A 1051 -37.94 -19.32 -69.62
C VAL A 1051 -38.39 -20.65 -70.22
N THR A 1052 -39.06 -20.61 -71.38
CA THR A 1052 -39.51 -21.80 -72.09
C THR A 1052 -38.81 -21.91 -73.43
N SER A 1053 -38.19 -23.05 -73.71
CA SER A 1053 -37.57 -23.31 -75.01
C SER A 1053 -38.64 -23.62 -76.09
N ARG A 1054 -38.45 -23.08 -77.30
CA ARG A 1054 -39.33 -23.26 -78.47
C ARG A 1054 -38.49 -23.70 -79.68
N SER A 1055 -39.16 -24.25 -80.70
CA SER A 1055 -38.51 -24.66 -81.96
C SER A 1055 -37.74 -23.52 -82.64
N ASN A 1056 -36.67 -23.84 -83.38
CA ASN A 1056 -35.80 -22.91 -84.10
C ASN A 1056 -35.02 -21.93 -83.19
N SER A 1057 -34.50 -22.41 -82.06
CA SER A 1057 -33.68 -21.64 -81.10
C SER A 1057 -34.38 -20.37 -80.60
N ARG A 1058 -35.68 -20.47 -80.35
CA ARG A 1058 -36.49 -19.40 -79.75
C ARG A 1058 -36.73 -19.67 -78.27
N TYR A 1059 -36.68 -18.63 -77.45
CA TYR A 1059 -36.91 -18.73 -76.01
C TYR A 1059 -37.92 -17.68 -75.59
N THR A 1060 -39.00 -18.10 -74.93
CA THR A 1060 -39.99 -17.19 -74.36
C THR A 1060 -39.64 -16.98 -72.89
N TRP A 1061 -39.29 -15.76 -72.53
CA TRP A 1061 -38.96 -15.33 -71.18
C TRP A 1061 -40.20 -14.66 -70.57
N ASP A 1062 -40.60 -15.09 -69.37
CA ASP A 1062 -41.74 -14.52 -68.65
C ASP A 1062 -41.37 -14.30 -67.20
N LEU A 1063 -41.34 -13.02 -66.82
CA LEU A 1063 -40.88 -12.52 -65.53
C LEU A 1063 -41.89 -11.55 -64.96
N ALA A 1064 -42.20 -11.68 -63.67
CA ALA A 1064 -43.09 -10.74 -62.99
C ALA A 1064 -42.64 -10.47 -61.56
N GLY A 1065 -43.12 -9.35 -61.01
CA GLY A 1065 -42.83 -8.95 -59.64
C GLY A 1065 -43.61 -7.72 -59.19
N THR A 1066 -43.18 -7.14 -58.08
CA THR A 1066 -43.72 -5.89 -57.52
C THR A 1066 -42.60 -4.90 -57.22
N THR A 1067 -42.92 -3.60 -57.29
CA THR A 1067 -42.09 -2.52 -56.76
C THR A 1067 -42.95 -1.63 -55.86
N SER A 1068 -42.41 -1.15 -54.75
CA SER A 1068 -43.08 -0.14 -53.90
C SER A 1068 -43.09 1.26 -54.52
N ARG A 1069 -42.44 1.46 -55.69
CA ARG A 1069 -42.35 2.72 -56.43
C ARG A 1069 -42.81 2.54 -57.88
N GLY A 1070 -44.09 2.79 -58.15
CA GLY A 1070 -44.64 2.66 -59.52
C GLY A 1070 -44.42 3.89 -60.40
N THR A 1071 -44.59 5.08 -59.84
CA THR A 1071 -44.55 6.35 -60.58
C THR A 1071 -43.12 6.79 -60.87
N GLY A 1072 -42.80 7.08 -62.13
CA GLY A 1072 -41.47 7.54 -62.56
C GLY A 1072 -40.39 6.45 -62.61
N ASN A 1073 -40.75 5.19 -62.34
CA ASN A 1073 -39.82 4.07 -62.35
C ASN A 1073 -39.74 3.42 -63.73
N THR A 1074 -38.52 3.12 -64.20
CA THR A 1074 -38.30 2.20 -65.32
C THR A 1074 -37.48 1.01 -64.81
N LEU A 1075 -38.02 -0.20 -64.97
CA LEU A 1075 -37.34 -1.44 -64.61
C LEU A 1075 -36.77 -2.10 -65.86
N THR A 1076 -35.45 -2.22 -65.94
CA THR A 1076 -34.72 -2.88 -67.03
C THR A 1076 -34.37 -4.31 -66.62
N VAL A 1077 -34.56 -5.28 -67.52
CA VAL A 1077 -34.34 -6.70 -67.23
C VAL A 1077 -33.27 -7.28 -68.15
N THR A 1078 -32.26 -7.90 -67.54
CA THR A 1078 -31.16 -8.57 -68.27
C THR A 1078 -31.04 -10.01 -67.79
N ALA A 1079 -31.05 -10.97 -68.72
CA ALA A 1079 -30.84 -12.39 -68.46
C ALA A 1079 -29.41 -12.82 -68.78
N THR A 1080 -28.89 -13.79 -68.05
CA THR A 1080 -27.63 -14.46 -68.41
C THR A 1080 -27.90 -15.59 -69.39
N THR A 1081 -27.18 -15.61 -70.51
CA THR A 1081 -27.35 -16.61 -71.59
C THR A 1081 -26.02 -17.22 -71.99
N THR A 1082 -26.05 -18.29 -72.79
CA THR A 1082 -24.84 -18.95 -73.32
C THR A 1082 -23.93 -18.04 -74.15
N ALA A 1083 -24.42 -16.92 -74.66
CA ALA A 1083 -23.66 -15.96 -75.45
C ALA A 1083 -23.31 -14.66 -74.68
N GLY A 1084 -23.53 -14.64 -73.36
CA GLY A 1084 -23.36 -13.45 -72.52
C GLY A 1084 -24.69 -12.83 -72.07
N PRO A 1085 -24.65 -11.64 -71.44
CA PRO A 1085 -25.86 -10.96 -70.98
C PRO A 1085 -26.79 -10.58 -72.13
N LEU A 1086 -28.07 -10.94 -72.02
CA LEU A 1086 -29.14 -10.62 -72.96
C LEU A 1086 -30.11 -9.63 -72.31
N SER A 1087 -30.25 -8.44 -72.89
CA SER A 1087 -31.30 -7.51 -72.46
C SER A 1087 -32.67 -7.99 -72.94
N LEU A 1088 -33.60 -8.17 -72.01
CA LEU A 1088 -35.00 -8.52 -72.25
C LEU A 1088 -35.90 -7.28 -72.38
N GLY A 1089 -35.32 -6.08 -72.24
CA GLY A 1089 -36.02 -4.80 -72.34
C GLY A 1089 -36.60 -4.32 -71.02
N ASN A 1090 -37.56 -3.39 -71.12
CA ASN A 1090 -38.20 -2.75 -69.97
C ASN A 1090 -39.45 -3.52 -69.55
N ALA A 1091 -39.65 -3.66 -68.25
CA ALA A 1091 -40.89 -4.22 -67.71
C ALA A 1091 -42.07 -3.27 -67.92
N VAL A 1092 -43.24 -3.84 -68.17
CA VAL A 1092 -44.51 -3.11 -68.15
C VAL A 1092 -44.94 -2.98 -66.68
N LEU A 1093 -45.06 -1.74 -66.20
CA LEU A 1093 -45.52 -1.45 -64.83
C LEU A 1093 -47.03 -1.19 -64.83
N THR A 1094 -47.76 -1.92 -64.00
CA THR A 1094 -49.19 -1.74 -63.72
C THR A 1094 -49.34 -1.20 -62.29
N PRO A 1095 -49.81 0.05 -62.11
CA PRO A 1095 -49.88 0.67 -60.78
C PRO A 1095 -50.76 -0.09 -59.77
N VAL A 1096 -50.31 -0.17 -58.51
CA VAL A 1096 -51.06 -0.68 -57.35
C VAL A 1096 -50.70 0.17 -56.13
N GLY A 1097 -51.59 1.09 -55.73
CA GLY A 1097 -51.29 2.06 -54.67
C GLY A 1097 -50.13 2.98 -55.06
N THR A 1098 -49.17 3.17 -54.16
CA THR A 1098 -47.91 3.90 -54.43
C THR A 1098 -46.88 3.08 -55.20
N GLY A 1099 -47.08 1.76 -55.31
CA GLY A 1099 -46.24 0.82 -56.03
C GLY A 1099 -46.77 0.41 -57.41
N ALA A 1100 -46.16 -0.60 -58.01
CA ALA A 1100 -46.61 -1.24 -59.25
C ALA A 1100 -46.31 -2.73 -59.26
N ARG A 1101 -47.16 -3.52 -59.91
CA ARG A 1101 -46.81 -4.86 -60.41
C ARG A 1101 -46.08 -4.69 -61.73
N TRP A 1102 -44.99 -5.41 -61.94
CA TRP A 1102 -44.24 -5.36 -63.19
C TRP A 1102 -44.19 -6.72 -63.87
N ARG A 1103 -44.14 -6.73 -65.21
CA ARG A 1103 -43.96 -7.95 -66.00
C ARG A 1103 -43.14 -7.70 -67.27
N VAL A 1104 -42.28 -8.64 -67.62
CA VAL A 1104 -41.64 -8.77 -68.93
C VAL A 1104 -42.06 -10.10 -69.52
N SER A 1105 -42.62 -10.08 -70.73
CA SER A 1105 -42.84 -11.29 -71.52
C SER A 1105 -42.32 -11.05 -72.93
N VAL A 1106 -41.22 -11.71 -73.29
CA VAL A 1106 -40.52 -11.49 -74.57
C VAL A 1106 -40.04 -12.80 -75.15
N THR A 1107 -40.07 -12.91 -76.49
CA THR A 1107 -39.48 -14.05 -77.19
C THR A 1107 -38.20 -13.61 -77.90
N THR A 1108 -37.09 -14.28 -77.62
CA THR A 1108 -35.80 -14.03 -78.26
C THR A 1108 -35.35 -15.21 -79.13
N THR A 1109 -34.49 -14.95 -80.10
CA THR A 1109 -33.89 -15.95 -80.99
C THR A 1109 -32.37 -16.02 -80.78
N GLY A 1110 -31.80 -17.22 -80.74
CA GLY A 1110 -30.35 -17.42 -80.66
C GLY A 1110 -29.92 -17.98 -79.31
N ALA A 1111 -29.36 -17.13 -78.43
CA ALA A 1111 -28.76 -17.57 -77.17
C ALA A 1111 -29.82 -17.89 -76.09
N GLY A 1112 -29.85 -19.15 -75.67
CA GLY A 1112 -30.72 -19.66 -74.61
C GLY A 1112 -30.12 -19.55 -73.21
N PRO A 1113 -30.85 -19.96 -72.16
CA PRO A 1113 -30.30 -20.11 -70.82
C PRO A 1113 -29.11 -21.08 -70.82
N THR A 1114 -28.11 -20.83 -69.96
CA THR A 1114 -26.88 -21.65 -69.87
C THR A 1114 -27.20 -23.11 -69.48
N PRO A 1115 -26.71 -24.13 -70.21
CA PRO A 1115 -26.95 -25.54 -69.86
C PRO A 1115 -26.10 -26.01 -68.66
N ASN A 1116 -26.68 -26.92 -67.88
CA ASN A 1116 -26.12 -27.64 -66.71
C ASN A 1116 -24.76 -28.31 -67.07
N PRO A 1117 -23.62 -28.16 -66.33
CA PRO A 1117 -23.51 -28.23 -64.86
C PRO A 1117 -22.73 -27.09 -64.17
N ASN A 1118 -23.01 -25.82 -64.45
CA ASN A 1118 -22.61 -24.69 -63.59
C ASN A 1118 -23.83 -23.76 -63.37
N PRO A 1119 -24.09 -23.27 -62.14
CA PRO A 1119 -25.44 -23.22 -61.58
C PRO A 1119 -26.25 -22.01 -62.05
N ASN A 1120 -27.50 -22.28 -62.42
CA ASN A 1120 -28.65 -21.38 -62.45
C ASN A 1120 -28.52 -20.12 -63.34
N PRO A 1121 -29.04 -20.13 -64.58
CA PRO A 1121 -29.25 -18.88 -65.32
C PRO A 1121 -30.02 -17.89 -64.45
N THR A 1122 -29.55 -16.66 -64.34
CA THR A 1122 -30.17 -15.61 -63.53
C THR A 1122 -30.69 -14.46 -64.40
N VAL A 1123 -31.68 -13.76 -63.88
CA VAL A 1123 -32.09 -12.43 -64.36
C VAL A 1123 -31.74 -11.38 -63.32
N THR A 1124 -31.32 -10.21 -63.80
CA THR A 1124 -31.14 -9.01 -62.99
C THR A 1124 -32.14 -7.95 -63.44
N ILE A 1125 -32.92 -7.43 -62.49
CA ILE A 1125 -33.85 -6.32 -62.67
C ILE A 1125 -33.22 -5.08 -62.04
N ARG A 1126 -33.08 -3.99 -62.80
CA ARG A 1126 -32.54 -2.71 -62.30
C ARG A 1126 -33.58 -1.60 -62.45
N SER A 1127 -33.79 -0.90 -61.35
CA SER A 1127 -34.62 0.29 -61.26
C SER A 1127 -33.86 1.55 -61.61
N THR A 1128 -34.59 2.54 -62.12
CA THR A 1128 -34.06 3.90 -62.36
C THR A 1128 -33.70 4.62 -61.05
N PHE A 1129 -34.23 4.16 -59.92
CA PHE A 1129 -33.91 4.67 -58.58
C PHE A 1129 -32.70 4.00 -57.92
N GLY A 1130 -31.99 3.13 -58.65
CA GLY A 1130 -30.71 2.56 -58.21
C GLY A 1130 -30.79 1.16 -57.56
N GLN A 1131 -31.98 0.67 -57.24
CA GLN A 1131 -32.19 -0.69 -56.70
C GLN A 1131 -31.96 -1.75 -57.79
N ALA A 1132 -31.26 -2.84 -57.46
CA ALA A 1132 -31.05 -3.96 -58.37
C ALA A 1132 -31.27 -5.32 -57.66
N VAL A 1133 -32.03 -6.22 -58.29
CA VAL A 1133 -32.33 -7.56 -57.74
C VAL A 1133 -32.00 -8.62 -58.77
N THR A 1134 -31.25 -9.65 -58.35
CA THR A 1134 -30.88 -10.79 -59.20
C THR A 1134 -31.48 -12.07 -58.65
N VAL A 1135 -32.21 -12.81 -59.48
CA VAL A 1135 -32.85 -14.09 -59.10
C VAL A 1135 -32.56 -15.19 -60.12
N PRO A 1136 -32.54 -16.47 -59.70
CA PRO A 1136 -32.47 -17.60 -60.62
C PRO A 1136 -33.72 -17.70 -61.51
N ILE A 1137 -33.54 -18.22 -62.73
CA ILE A 1137 -34.58 -18.46 -63.73
C ILE A 1137 -34.92 -19.96 -63.73
N VAL A 1138 -36.20 -20.27 -63.74
CA VAL A 1138 -36.69 -21.64 -63.93
C VAL A 1138 -36.86 -21.92 -65.42
N ALA A 1139 -36.14 -22.92 -65.96
CA ALA A 1139 -36.23 -23.32 -67.37
C ALA A 1139 -37.23 -24.45 -67.56
N HIS A 1140 -38.13 -24.31 -68.55
CA HIS A 1140 -39.17 -25.27 -68.94
C HIS A 1140 -39.04 -25.74 -70.39
#